data_AF-A0A544ZCL6-F1
#
_entry.id   AF-A0A544ZCL6-F1
#
_cell.length_a   1.000
_cell.length_b   1.000
_cell.length_c   1.000
_cell.angle_alpha   90.00
_cell.angle_beta   90.00
_cell.angle_gamma   90.00
#
_symmetry.space_group_name_H-M   'P 1'
#
loop_
_entity.id
_entity.type
_entity.pdbx_description
1 polymer ?
#
loop_
_entity_poly.entity_id
_entity_poly.type
_entity_poly.pdbx_seq_one_letter_code
_entity_poly.pdbx_strand_id
1 'polypeptide(L)'
;MIRTYPRSSAAESQPGLTLPAPVHRLAGTPVVVEEAARGVATALDETDAEHAPVVVNVVGPLGVGKSRLLATLSSGFVDLRTPDGVRTPVEIRRGGRAPLAVDGVDTDRRADAAARFLDRAGRGRFLIAGRLPLASRPGWAHRPLVTVELGPWSPADIRGLAAALGVTDPARADLVVRLSGGIPLVADSLCRAIRRGGEPGPEGALADVAATEVLLRLGVESRGIPPDVLPIVAVVDGADEDLLTALARLPPGAFTRLGRLSVIRQDRHGLTVAEPYRTLFDLAYRWRHPVLRADLAARAAEHRHRQLARTSDPPLRARLADQVLYLSGSRRARRDLYADERGEFSVRRAGDGDDEAIGRLIRLWGDAEGLAERQVERMRDLWLSGADHGFHLAVDTDDHAVGMVNLTPLDPDGAPALEPLLQQHADTVLNLGRSGSSGSVVGMMAVEPRFARAQPALVRRILTTGIDGGRLVVSTPWIPYQEMAVRFGLRRMGETRHDLYRCGRPSALFARTFTARNLSAWLRRMQDPHAGGPGRTAEFVRAALRDLRTPARTAASGPRPSPALADHLRQAVEALASSASAVDAEAGEILRLYYLARAGGHDLLAHRLHLSRATYFRRLEYGIGKVAEAVSRALTPP
;
A
#
# COMPACT_ATOMS: atom_id res chain seq x y z
N MET A 1 -7.97 -19.09 3.42
CA MET A 1 -9.44 -18.82 3.32
C MET A 1 -9.95 -19.36 1.98
N ILE A 2 -10.70 -20.48 1.97
CA ILE A 2 -11.23 -21.10 0.74
C ILE A 2 -12.58 -20.42 0.42
N ARG A 3 -12.69 -19.70 -0.71
CA ARG A 3 -13.97 -19.24 -1.25
C ARG A 3 -14.46 -20.23 -2.30
N THR A 4 -15.37 -21.11 -1.91
CA THR A 4 -16.13 -21.95 -2.86
C THR A 4 -17.32 -21.14 -3.38
N TYR A 5 -17.49 -21.10 -4.71
CA TYR A 5 -18.72 -20.57 -5.32
C TYR A 5 -19.77 -21.69 -5.35
N PRO A 6 -21.03 -21.45 -4.93
CA PRO A 6 -22.02 -22.51 -4.83
C PRO A 6 -22.50 -22.97 -6.20
N ARG A 7 -22.53 -24.29 -6.40
CA ARG A 7 -23.37 -24.94 -7.42
C ARG A 7 -24.76 -25.16 -6.82
N SER A 8 -25.79 -24.82 -7.59
CA SER A 8 -27.19 -25.11 -7.28
C SER A 8 -27.51 -26.60 -7.49
N SER A 9 -27.85 -27.32 -6.41
CA SER A 9 -29.00 -28.26 -6.27
C SER A 9 -28.79 -29.25 -5.11
N ALA A 10 -29.90 -29.87 -4.67
CA ALA A 10 -30.16 -30.32 -3.31
C ALA A 10 -29.71 -31.76 -2.95
N ALA A 11 -29.37 -31.89 -1.67
CA ALA A 11 -29.38 -33.01 -0.73
C ALA A 11 -29.53 -34.47 -1.21
N GLU A 12 -28.60 -35.33 -0.75
CA GLU A 12 -28.93 -36.55 -0.01
C GLU A 12 -27.75 -36.94 0.92
N SER A 13 -28.09 -37.31 2.14
CA SER A 13 -27.19 -37.62 3.25
C SER A 13 -26.62 -39.04 3.19
N GLN A 14 -25.30 -39.21 3.32
CA GLN A 14 -24.66 -40.48 3.69
C GLN A 14 -23.65 -40.29 4.83
N PRO A 15 -23.63 -41.18 5.84
CA PRO A 15 -22.64 -41.18 6.92
C PRO A 15 -21.45 -42.09 6.57
N GLY A 16 -20.23 -41.60 6.80
CA GLY A 16 -19.02 -42.43 6.78
C GLY A 16 -17.85 -41.83 5.99
N LEU A 17 -17.26 -40.74 6.49
CA LEU A 17 -15.99 -40.22 5.98
C LEU A 17 -14.89 -40.46 7.01
N THR A 18 -14.09 -41.50 6.79
CA THR A 18 -12.80 -41.70 7.43
C THR A 18 -11.83 -40.64 6.91
N LEU A 19 -11.41 -39.71 7.78
CA LEU A 19 -10.40 -38.69 7.45
C LEU A 19 -9.08 -39.38 7.01
N PRO A 20 -8.41 -38.91 5.94
CA PRO A 20 -7.11 -39.43 5.56
C PRO A 20 -6.05 -39.05 6.63
N ALA A 21 -5.13 -39.99 6.88
CA ALA A 21 -4.02 -39.84 7.82
C ALA A 21 -3.19 -38.57 7.56
N PRO A 22 -2.57 -37.97 8.60
CA PRO A 22 -1.83 -36.72 8.47
C PRO A 22 -0.64 -36.90 7.51
N VAL A 23 -0.61 -36.07 6.47
CA VAL A 23 0.56 -35.90 5.60
C VAL A 23 1.75 -35.56 6.50
N HIS A 24 2.80 -36.37 6.47
CA HIS A 24 4.03 -36.13 7.22
C HIS A 24 4.53 -34.70 6.93
N ARG A 25 4.73 -33.90 7.98
CA ARG A 25 5.37 -32.57 7.88
C ARG A 25 6.73 -32.74 7.22
N LEU A 26 6.86 -32.29 5.97
CA LEU A 26 8.15 -32.01 5.38
C LEU A 26 8.72 -30.79 6.12
N ALA A 27 9.72 -31.02 6.97
CA ALA A 27 10.35 -29.97 7.77
C ALA A 27 10.69 -28.75 6.89
N GLY A 28 10.12 -27.60 7.20
CA GLY A 28 10.33 -26.34 6.46
C GLY A 28 9.30 -26.03 5.36
N THR A 29 8.16 -26.71 5.31
CA THR A 29 7.04 -26.32 4.43
C THR A 29 6.22 -25.21 5.11
N PRO A 30 5.95 -24.07 4.43
CA PRO A 30 5.15 -22.98 4.98
C PRO A 30 3.72 -23.41 5.27
N VAL A 31 3.11 -22.87 6.33
CA VAL A 31 1.73 -23.21 6.74
C VAL A 31 0.75 -22.97 5.59
N VAL A 32 0.86 -21.84 4.89
CA VAL A 32 -0.01 -21.49 3.75
C VAL A 32 0.10 -22.51 2.61
N VAL A 33 1.29 -23.09 2.38
CA VAL A 33 1.49 -24.11 1.34
C VAL A 33 0.89 -25.44 1.77
N GLU A 34 0.98 -25.80 3.05
CA GLU A 34 0.35 -27.01 3.60
C GLU A 34 -1.19 -26.92 3.57
N GLU A 35 -1.76 -25.78 3.95
CA GLU A 35 -3.20 -25.54 3.88
C GLU A 35 -3.71 -25.57 2.44
N ALA A 36 -2.99 -24.93 1.52
CA ALA A 36 -3.34 -24.97 0.11
C ALA A 36 -3.19 -26.39 -0.46
N ALA A 37 -2.16 -27.13 -0.06
CA ALA A 37 -1.99 -28.53 -0.45
C ALA A 37 -3.15 -29.40 0.04
N ARG A 38 -3.62 -29.18 1.28
CA ARG A 38 -4.79 -29.86 1.82
C ARG A 38 -6.05 -29.51 1.04
N GLY A 39 -6.27 -28.22 0.75
CA GLY A 39 -7.42 -27.76 -0.06
C GLY A 39 -7.40 -28.34 -1.48
N VAL A 40 -6.22 -28.43 -2.11
CA VAL A 40 -6.04 -29.07 -3.42
C VAL A 40 -6.34 -30.57 -3.33
N ALA A 41 -5.84 -31.27 -2.31
CA ALA A 41 -6.09 -32.69 -2.12
C ALA A 41 -7.59 -32.99 -1.93
N THR A 42 -8.26 -32.23 -1.04
CA THR A 42 -9.71 -32.32 -0.84
C THR A 42 -10.47 -32.09 -2.15
N ALA A 43 -10.12 -31.04 -2.91
CA ALA A 43 -10.76 -30.75 -4.19
C ALA A 43 -10.57 -31.87 -5.23
N LEU A 44 -9.39 -32.53 -5.24
CA LEU A 44 -9.11 -33.65 -6.13
C LEU A 44 -9.86 -34.93 -5.76
N ASP A 45 -10.18 -35.12 -4.48
CA ASP A 45 -10.88 -36.31 -4.00
C ASP A 45 -12.41 -36.16 -4.02
N GLU A 46 -12.93 -34.94 -3.87
CA GLU A 46 -14.36 -34.63 -4.02
C GLU A 46 -14.85 -34.71 -5.48
N THR A 47 -13.94 -34.63 -6.45
CA THR A 47 -14.30 -34.67 -7.87
C THR A 47 -14.11 -36.08 -8.43
N ASP A 48 -15.20 -36.72 -8.84
CA ASP A 48 -15.17 -38.05 -9.42
C ASP A 48 -14.46 -38.06 -10.79
N ALA A 49 -13.35 -38.79 -10.87
CA ALA A 49 -12.48 -38.85 -12.04
C ALA A 49 -12.92 -39.88 -13.09
N GLU A 50 -13.98 -40.68 -12.82
CA GLU A 50 -14.38 -41.78 -13.70
C GLU A 50 -14.89 -41.31 -15.06
N HIS A 51 -15.48 -40.11 -15.14
CA HIS A 51 -16.25 -39.67 -16.31
C HIS A 51 -15.70 -38.39 -16.99
N ALA A 52 -14.90 -37.58 -16.30
CA ALA A 52 -14.40 -36.29 -16.81
C ALA A 52 -13.02 -35.94 -16.23
N PRO A 53 -12.25 -35.04 -16.88
CA PRO A 53 -11.00 -34.54 -16.30
C PRO A 53 -11.30 -33.71 -15.05
N VAL A 54 -10.61 -34.03 -13.96
CA VAL A 54 -10.65 -33.26 -12.72
C VAL A 54 -9.63 -32.13 -12.82
N VAL A 55 -10.09 -30.88 -12.76
CA VAL A 55 -9.22 -29.71 -12.86
C VAL A 55 -9.27 -28.92 -11.57
N VAL A 56 -8.11 -28.79 -10.91
CA VAL A 56 -7.92 -27.83 -9.83
C VAL A 56 -7.09 -26.66 -10.35
N ASN A 57 -7.70 -25.48 -10.37
CA ASN A 57 -7.11 -24.23 -10.80
C ASN A 57 -6.48 -23.51 -9.59
N VAL A 58 -5.15 -23.46 -9.55
CA VAL A 58 -4.37 -22.78 -8.50
C VAL A 58 -4.11 -21.34 -8.93
N VAL A 59 -4.71 -20.39 -8.24
CA VAL A 59 -4.67 -18.95 -8.58
C VAL A 59 -3.92 -18.18 -7.52
N GLY A 60 -3.26 -17.09 -7.90
CA GLY A 60 -2.67 -16.16 -6.94
C GLY A 60 -1.70 -15.18 -7.59
N PRO A 61 -1.24 -14.16 -6.85
CA PRO A 61 -0.39 -13.13 -7.42
C PRO A 61 0.99 -13.64 -7.84
N LEU A 62 1.75 -12.80 -8.54
CA LEU A 62 3.07 -13.15 -9.05
C LEU A 62 4.05 -13.50 -7.92
N GLY A 63 4.59 -14.72 -7.95
CA GLY A 63 5.63 -15.10 -7.00
C GLY A 63 5.15 -15.54 -5.62
N VAL A 64 3.84 -15.74 -5.43
CA VAL A 64 3.22 -16.22 -4.18
C VAL A 64 3.57 -17.69 -3.82
N GLY A 65 4.17 -18.44 -4.75
CA GLY A 65 4.59 -19.83 -4.52
C GLY A 65 3.80 -20.90 -5.27
N LYS A 66 2.96 -20.53 -6.25
CA LYS A 66 2.21 -21.49 -7.10
C LYS A 66 3.08 -22.62 -7.64
N SER A 67 4.17 -22.30 -8.34
CA SER A 67 5.07 -23.32 -8.91
C SER A 67 5.70 -24.22 -7.85
N ARG A 68 5.92 -23.71 -6.63
CA ARG A 68 6.43 -24.52 -5.50
C ARG A 68 5.37 -25.51 -5.02
N LEU A 69 4.11 -25.08 -4.86
CA LEU A 69 3.00 -25.97 -4.53
C LEU A 69 2.82 -27.07 -5.58
N LEU A 70 2.84 -26.69 -6.87
CA LEU A 70 2.70 -27.64 -7.98
C LEU A 70 3.82 -28.69 -7.97
N ALA A 71 5.07 -28.28 -7.71
CA ALA A 71 6.20 -29.20 -7.63
C ALA A 71 6.08 -30.20 -6.47
N THR A 72 5.41 -29.84 -5.38
CA THR A 72 5.19 -30.73 -4.22
C THR A 72 4.09 -31.77 -4.49
N LEU A 73 3.08 -31.44 -5.29
CA LEU A 73 1.87 -32.25 -5.43
C LEU A 73 1.79 -33.07 -6.72
N SER A 74 2.52 -32.67 -7.76
CA SER A 74 2.38 -33.26 -9.09
C SER A 74 3.37 -34.39 -9.36
N SER A 75 2.98 -35.34 -10.21
CA SER A 75 3.86 -36.41 -10.71
C SER A 75 4.56 -36.04 -12.03
N GLY A 76 4.25 -34.88 -12.59
CA GLY A 76 4.79 -34.39 -13.85
C GLY A 76 4.39 -32.94 -14.08
N PHE A 77 5.13 -32.24 -14.94
CA PHE A 77 5.04 -30.80 -15.09
C PHE A 77 5.06 -30.37 -16.56
N VAL A 78 4.13 -29.50 -16.94
CA VAL A 78 4.03 -28.86 -18.26
C VAL A 78 4.15 -27.35 -18.05
N ASP A 79 5.24 -26.74 -18.53
CA ASP A 79 5.43 -25.29 -18.43
C ASP A 79 5.04 -24.60 -19.73
N LEU A 80 3.90 -23.91 -19.76
CA LEU A 80 3.44 -23.18 -20.95
C LEU A 80 4.19 -21.85 -21.18
N ARG A 81 5.19 -21.52 -20.37
CA ARG A 81 6.04 -20.34 -20.57
C ARG A 81 7.14 -20.57 -21.61
N THR A 82 7.59 -21.81 -21.78
CA THR A 82 8.64 -22.15 -22.74
C THR A 82 8.03 -22.42 -24.12
N PRO A 83 8.70 -22.00 -25.22
CA PRO A 83 8.23 -22.30 -26.58
C PRO A 83 8.09 -23.81 -26.85
N ASP A 84 8.94 -24.61 -26.19
CA ASP A 84 8.95 -26.08 -26.25
C ASP A 84 7.94 -26.75 -25.29
N GLY A 85 7.20 -25.97 -24.50
CA GLY A 85 6.29 -26.43 -23.43
C GLY A 85 5.08 -27.23 -23.89
N VAL A 86 4.93 -27.45 -25.21
CA VAL A 86 3.94 -28.35 -25.82
C VAL A 86 4.60 -29.57 -26.44
N ARG A 87 5.81 -29.96 -26.01
CA ARG A 87 6.24 -31.35 -26.21
C ARG A 87 5.38 -32.20 -25.28
N THR A 88 4.35 -32.82 -25.84
CA THR A 88 3.58 -33.89 -25.21
C THR A 88 4.58 -34.84 -24.57
N PRO A 89 4.64 -34.96 -23.23
CA PRO A 89 5.53 -35.94 -22.65
C PRO A 89 4.92 -37.29 -23.03
N VAL A 90 5.61 -37.99 -23.93
CA VAL A 90 5.14 -39.22 -24.59
C VAL A 90 4.91 -40.36 -23.58
N GLU A 91 5.28 -40.18 -22.31
CA GLU A 91 5.13 -41.20 -21.27
C GLU A 91 4.69 -40.65 -19.90
N ILE A 92 3.71 -39.75 -19.83
CA ILE A 92 3.02 -39.54 -18.54
C ILE A 92 2.20 -40.80 -18.27
N ARG A 93 2.72 -41.69 -17.42
CA ARG A 93 2.04 -42.89 -16.92
C ARG A 93 0.60 -42.53 -16.51
N ARG A 94 -0.37 -42.93 -17.33
CA ARG A 94 -1.82 -42.75 -17.14
C ARG A 94 -2.41 -43.58 -15.98
N GLY A 95 -1.62 -43.93 -14.96
CA GLY A 95 -2.02 -44.89 -13.91
C GLY A 95 -1.82 -44.44 -12.47
N GLY A 96 -1.36 -43.21 -12.22
CA GLY A 96 -1.15 -42.69 -10.85
C GLY A 96 -2.32 -41.83 -10.35
N ARG A 97 -2.59 -41.86 -9.03
CA ARG A 97 -3.50 -40.92 -8.35
C ARG A 97 -2.99 -39.47 -8.33
N ALA A 98 -1.70 -39.26 -8.61
CA ALA A 98 -1.06 -37.95 -8.58
C ALA A 98 -1.45 -37.11 -9.80
N PRO A 99 -1.75 -35.82 -9.63
CA PRO A 99 -2.16 -34.96 -10.73
C PRO A 99 -0.99 -34.51 -11.60
N LEU A 100 -1.28 -34.19 -12.86
CA LEU A 100 -0.34 -33.52 -13.76
C LEU A 100 -0.41 -31.99 -13.57
N ALA A 101 0.73 -31.34 -13.35
CA ALA A 101 0.79 -29.88 -13.23
C ALA A 101 0.96 -29.21 -14.60
N VAL A 102 0.20 -28.14 -14.82
CA VAL A 102 0.32 -27.21 -15.96
C VAL A 102 0.54 -25.80 -15.39
N ASP A 103 1.73 -25.23 -15.59
CA ASP A 103 2.09 -23.90 -15.06
C ASP A 103 2.13 -22.85 -16.17
N GLY A 104 2.04 -21.58 -15.75
CA GLY A 104 2.23 -20.42 -16.62
C GLY A 104 1.01 -20.06 -17.45
N VAL A 105 -0.19 -20.43 -17.02
CA VAL A 105 -1.46 -20.16 -17.75
C VAL A 105 -1.91 -18.71 -17.54
N ASP A 106 -1.05 -17.76 -17.89
CA ASP A 106 -1.19 -16.35 -17.55
C ASP A 106 -1.84 -15.48 -18.65
N THR A 107 -2.02 -16.02 -19.86
CA THR A 107 -2.64 -15.31 -21.00
C THR A 107 -3.77 -16.12 -21.62
N ASP A 108 -4.70 -15.46 -22.33
CA ASP A 108 -5.82 -16.13 -23.02
C ASP A 108 -5.30 -17.22 -23.98
N ARG A 109 -4.27 -16.89 -24.78
CA ARG A 109 -3.61 -17.86 -25.67
C ARG A 109 -3.10 -19.11 -24.93
N ARG A 110 -2.55 -18.95 -23.72
CA ARG A 110 -2.04 -20.09 -22.91
C ARG A 110 -3.18 -20.84 -22.23
N ALA A 111 -4.26 -20.17 -21.82
CA ALA A 111 -5.48 -20.83 -21.35
C ALA A 111 -6.13 -21.67 -22.44
N ASP A 112 -6.18 -21.18 -23.68
CA ASP A 112 -6.67 -21.95 -24.82
C ASP A 112 -5.77 -23.16 -25.11
N ALA A 113 -4.45 -22.99 -25.00
CA ALA A 113 -3.50 -24.09 -25.16
C ALA A 113 -3.69 -25.16 -24.07
N ALA A 114 -3.91 -24.76 -22.82
CA ALA A 114 -4.22 -25.64 -21.71
C ALA A 114 -5.54 -26.38 -21.93
N ALA A 115 -6.59 -25.70 -22.39
CA ALA A 115 -7.88 -26.32 -22.73
C ALA A 115 -7.72 -27.38 -23.81
N ARG A 116 -7.05 -27.07 -24.93
CA ARG A 116 -6.74 -28.03 -26.01
C ARG A 116 -5.86 -29.19 -25.54
N PHE A 117 -5.02 -28.96 -24.54
CA PHE A 117 -4.20 -30.02 -23.93
C PHE A 117 -5.08 -30.97 -23.11
N LEU A 118 -5.97 -30.45 -22.26
CA LEU A 118 -6.94 -31.25 -21.51
C LEU A 118 -7.85 -32.08 -22.42
N ASP A 119 -8.38 -31.45 -23.48
CA ASP A 119 -9.29 -32.11 -24.42
C ASP A 119 -8.62 -33.30 -25.12
N ARG A 120 -7.32 -33.20 -25.41
CA ARG A 120 -6.52 -34.31 -25.96
C ARG A 120 -6.15 -35.36 -24.92
N ALA A 121 -5.93 -34.96 -23.67
CA ALA A 121 -5.60 -35.88 -22.60
C ALA A 121 -6.80 -36.77 -22.21
N GLY A 122 -8.01 -36.24 -22.35
CA GLY A 122 -9.29 -36.95 -22.15
C GLY A 122 -9.67 -37.09 -20.69
N ARG A 123 -8.98 -37.99 -19.96
CA ARG A 123 -9.23 -38.27 -18.53
C ARG A 123 -7.97 -38.03 -17.70
N GLY A 124 -8.14 -37.67 -16.44
CA GLY A 124 -7.04 -37.47 -15.48
C GLY A 124 -7.29 -36.36 -14.48
N ARG A 125 -6.35 -36.22 -13.55
CA ARG A 125 -6.30 -35.15 -12.54
C ARG A 125 -5.27 -34.10 -12.96
N PHE A 126 -5.66 -32.84 -12.98
CA PHE A 126 -4.80 -31.73 -13.45
C PHE A 126 -4.76 -30.61 -12.42
N LEU A 127 -3.54 -30.15 -12.11
CA LEU A 127 -3.30 -28.90 -11.39
C LEU A 127 -2.91 -27.84 -12.39
N ILE A 128 -3.71 -26.79 -12.55
CA ILE A 128 -3.41 -25.73 -13.51
C ILE A 128 -3.15 -24.45 -12.73
N ALA A 129 -1.95 -23.89 -12.87
CA ALA A 129 -1.57 -22.65 -12.21
C ALA A 129 -1.65 -21.46 -13.16
N GLY A 130 -2.31 -20.41 -12.69
CA GLY A 130 -2.38 -19.11 -13.36
C GLY A 130 -2.43 -17.97 -12.35
N ARG A 131 -2.28 -16.75 -12.83
CA ARG A 131 -2.43 -15.56 -11.97
C ARG A 131 -3.87 -15.11 -11.76
N LEU A 132 -4.75 -15.44 -12.68
CA LEU A 132 -6.17 -15.11 -12.64
C LEU A 132 -7.01 -16.39 -12.72
N PRO A 133 -8.23 -16.43 -12.16
CA PRO A 133 -9.11 -17.59 -12.26
C PRO A 133 -9.36 -18.00 -13.70
N LEU A 134 -9.21 -19.29 -14.01
CA LEU A 134 -9.54 -19.81 -15.35
C LEU A 134 -11.02 -19.65 -15.66
N ALA A 135 -11.89 -19.77 -14.66
CA ALA A 135 -13.33 -19.59 -14.83
C ALA A 135 -13.72 -18.20 -15.40
N SER A 136 -12.88 -17.18 -15.21
CA SER A 136 -13.11 -15.85 -15.78
C SER A 136 -12.64 -15.71 -17.23
N ARG A 137 -12.14 -16.79 -17.85
CA ARG A 137 -11.60 -16.77 -19.21
C ARG A 137 -12.56 -17.40 -20.23
N PRO A 138 -12.57 -16.90 -21.48
CA PRO A 138 -13.28 -17.54 -22.58
C PRO A 138 -12.90 -19.03 -22.70
N GLY A 139 -13.88 -19.90 -22.94
CA GLY A 139 -13.66 -21.34 -23.11
C GLY A 139 -13.51 -22.16 -21.81
N TRP A 140 -13.47 -21.50 -20.65
CA TRP A 140 -13.33 -22.14 -19.33
C TRP A 140 -14.54 -21.95 -18.41
N ALA A 141 -15.39 -20.95 -18.67
CA ALA A 141 -16.55 -20.62 -17.82
C ALA A 141 -17.52 -21.80 -17.56
N HIS A 142 -17.64 -22.72 -18.53
CA HIS A 142 -18.53 -23.88 -18.43
C HIS A 142 -17.82 -25.18 -18.05
N ARG A 143 -16.49 -25.15 -17.88
CA ARG A 143 -15.72 -26.35 -17.53
C ARG A 143 -15.83 -26.61 -16.02
N PRO A 144 -16.05 -27.87 -15.59
CA PRO A 144 -16.01 -28.22 -14.18
C PRO A 144 -14.56 -28.06 -13.67
N LEU A 145 -14.35 -27.11 -12.74
CA LEU A 145 -13.07 -26.91 -12.08
C LEU A 145 -13.27 -26.40 -10.66
N VAL A 146 -12.32 -26.69 -9.78
CA VAL A 146 -12.25 -26.12 -8.43
C VAL A 146 -11.12 -25.10 -8.41
N THR A 147 -11.39 -23.89 -7.92
CA THR A 147 -10.35 -22.86 -7.79
C THR A 147 -9.82 -22.81 -6.36
N VAL A 148 -8.49 -22.91 -6.21
CA VAL A 148 -7.78 -22.74 -4.95
C VAL A 148 -6.95 -21.46 -5.07
N GLU A 149 -7.25 -20.47 -4.23
CA GLU A 149 -6.54 -19.20 -4.20
C GLU A 149 -5.39 -19.26 -3.18
N LEU A 150 -4.19 -18.88 -3.64
CA LEU A 150 -2.99 -18.73 -2.83
C LEU A 150 -2.80 -17.26 -2.46
N GLY A 151 -2.83 -16.99 -1.16
CA GLY A 151 -2.49 -15.71 -0.57
C GLY A 151 -1.01 -15.59 -0.18
N PRO A 152 -0.58 -14.38 0.25
CA PRO A 152 0.75 -14.17 0.82
C PRO A 152 1.03 -15.10 2.01
N TRP A 153 2.30 -15.39 2.25
CA TRP A 153 2.76 -16.19 3.40
C TRP A 153 2.75 -15.37 4.68
N SER A 154 2.61 -16.06 5.81
CA SER A 154 2.68 -15.43 7.12
C SER A 154 4.06 -14.82 7.38
N PRO A 155 4.17 -13.79 8.25
CA PRO A 155 5.45 -13.27 8.69
C PRO A 155 6.39 -14.35 9.25
N ALA A 156 5.86 -15.35 9.95
CA ALA A 156 6.64 -16.46 10.50
C ALA A 156 7.25 -17.33 9.39
N ASP A 157 6.46 -17.65 8.35
CA ASP A 157 6.93 -18.43 7.20
C ASP A 157 8.01 -17.67 6.41
N ILE A 158 7.84 -16.36 6.23
CA ILE A 158 8.86 -15.52 5.56
C ILE A 158 10.14 -15.45 6.39
N ARG A 159 10.07 -15.35 7.72
CA ARG A 159 11.26 -15.45 8.58
C ARG A 159 11.94 -16.81 8.46
N GLY A 160 11.15 -17.89 8.41
CA GLY A 160 11.66 -19.24 8.17
C GLY A 160 12.39 -19.35 6.82
N LEU A 161 11.81 -18.79 5.75
CA LEU A 161 12.45 -18.72 4.44
C LEU A 161 13.75 -17.89 4.48
N ALA A 162 13.73 -16.72 5.14
CA ALA A 162 14.90 -15.86 5.27
C ALA A 162 16.04 -16.57 6.02
N ALA A 163 15.73 -17.26 7.11
CA ALA A 163 16.69 -18.07 7.87
C ALA A 163 17.26 -19.21 7.02
N ALA A 164 16.42 -19.93 6.27
CA ALA A 164 16.86 -21.00 5.36
C ALA A 164 17.76 -20.47 4.22
N LEU A 165 17.59 -19.21 3.83
CA LEU A 165 18.43 -18.53 2.84
C LEU A 165 19.70 -17.89 3.44
N GLY A 166 19.92 -18.00 4.75
CA GLY A 166 21.11 -17.51 5.46
C GLY A 166 21.01 -16.09 6.01
N VAL A 167 19.80 -15.53 6.11
CA VAL A 167 19.54 -14.24 6.78
C VAL A 167 19.03 -14.54 8.20
N THR A 168 19.95 -14.61 9.16
CA THR A 168 19.65 -14.96 10.56
C THR A 168 19.57 -13.76 11.51
N ASP A 169 20.10 -12.61 11.08
CA ASP A 169 19.99 -11.36 11.84
C ASP A 169 18.52 -10.89 11.92
N PRO A 170 17.93 -10.75 13.12
CA PRO A 170 16.52 -10.38 13.30
C PRO A 170 16.13 -9.08 12.60
N ALA A 171 17.00 -8.06 12.64
CA ALA A 171 16.69 -6.77 12.02
C ALA A 171 16.59 -6.88 10.49
N ARG A 172 17.45 -7.68 9.87
CA ARG A 172 17.39 -7.98 8.43
C ARG A 172 16.21 -8.88 8.09
N ALA A 173 15.89 -9.87 8.94
CA ALA A 173 14.74 -10.72 8.75
C ALA A 173 13.42 -9.92 8.79
N ASP A 174 13.26 -9.01 9.75
CA ASP A 174 12.09 -8.14 9.84
C ASP A 174 11.99 -7.16 8.66
N LEU A 175 13.12 -6.72 8.10
CA LEU A 175 13.15 -5.95 6.86
C LEU A 175 12.68 -6.77 5.66
N VAL A 176 13.10 -8.04 5.55
CA VAL A 176 12.61 -8.96 4.50
C VAL A 176 11.11 -9.19 4.63
N VAL A 177 10.62 -9.46 5.85
CA VAL A 177 9.18 -9.64 6.12
C VAL A 177 8.40 -8.41 5.65
N ARG A 178 8.81 -7.22 6.11
CA ARG A 178 8.13 -5.95 5.78
C ARG A 178 8.12 -5.64 4.28
N LEU A 179 9.27 -5.70 3.61
CA LEU A 179 9.36 -5.36 2.18
C LEU A 179 8.75 -6.43 1.27
N SER A 180 8.75 -7.69 1.68
CA SER A 180 8.17 -8.77 0.89
C SER A 180 6.65 -8.84 1.00
N GLY A 181 6.06 -8.35 2.10
CA GLY A 181 4.62 -8.44 2.38
C GLY A 181 4.06 -9.84 2.15
N GLY A 182 4.80 -10.86 2.58
CA GLY A 182 4.39 -12.26 2.44
C GLY A 182 4.65 -12.87 1.05
N ILE A 183 5.25 -12.17 0.08
CA ILE A 183 5.53 -12.72 -1.25
C ILE A 183 6.90 -13.42 -1.28
N PRO A 184 6.97 -14.77 -1.40
CA PRO A 184 8.22 -15.52 -1.31
C PRO A 184 9.26 -15.14 -2.36
N LEU A 185 8.82 -14.82 -3.58
CA LEU A 185 9.71 -14.34 -4.63
C LEU A 185 10.45 -13.05 -4.23
N VAL A 186 9.73 -12.11 -3.63
CA VAL A 186 10.30 -10.84 -3.17
C VAL A 186 11.24 -11.12 -2.01
N ALA A 187 10.83 -11.94 -1.05
CA ALA A 187 11.67 -12.34 0.09
C ALA A 187 12.99 -13.00 -0.36
N ASP A 188 12.94 -13.96 -1.27
CA ASP A 188 14.12 -14.61 -1.85
C ASP A 188 15.06 -13.62 -2.55
N SER A 189 14.50 -12.69 -3.33
CA SER A 189 15.30 -11.63 -3.99
C SER A 189 16.00 -10.72 -2.98
N LEU A 190 15.28 -10.29 -1.93
CA LEU A 190 15.82 -9.48 -0.84
C LEU A 190 16.92 -10.22 -0.07
N CYS A 191 16.70 -11.49 0.29
CA CYS A 191 17.70 -12.32 0.97
C CYS A 191 18.99 -12.46 0.15
N ARG A 192 18.87 -12.70 -1.17
CA ARG A 192 20.03 -12.74 -2.06
C ARG A 192 20.76 -11.40 -2.12
N ALA A 193 20.03 -10.28 -2.16
CA ALA A 193 20.62 -8.94 -2.16
C ALA A 193 21.37 -8.66 -0.86
N ILE A 194 20.76 -8.95 0.30
CA ILE A 194 21.36 -8.80 1.63
C ILE A 194 22.63 -9.64 1.78
N ARG A 195 22.67 -10.85 1.20
CA ARG A 195 23.86 -11.70 1.24
C ARG A 195 25.01 -11.22 0.36
N ARG A 196 24.70 -10.50 -0.72
CA ARG A 196 25.71 -9.96 -1.66
C ARG A 196 26.31 -8.63 -1.17
N GLY A 197 25.60 -7.86 -0.33
CA GLY A 197 26.08 -6.61 0.24
C GLY A 197 26.43 -6.72 1.72
N GLY A 198 27.67 -6.41 2.10
CA GLY A 198 28.01 -6.09 3.49
C GLY A 198 27.33 -4.77 3.92
N GLU A 199 26.89 -4.71 5.19
CA GLU A 199 25.93 -3.76 5.77
C GLU A 199 24.56 -3.68 5.04
N PRO A 200 23.44 -3.54 5.77
CA PRO A 200 22.14 -3.35 5.14
C PRO A 200 22.17 -2.04 4.35
N GLY A 201 22.22 -2.15 3.02
CA GLY A 201 22.01 -1.02 2.14
C GLY A 201 20.65 -0.34 2.45
N PRO A 202 20.49 0.94 2.14
CA PRO A 202 19.23 1.66 2.33
C PRO A 202 18.07 0.88 1.69
N GLU A 203 16.90 0.87 2.35
CA GLU A 203 15.74 0.03 1.98
C GLU A 203 15.35 0.17 0.51
N GLY A 204 15.49 1.37 -0.06
CA GLY A 204 15.25 1.64 -1.47
C GLY A 204 16.11 0.81 -2.43
N ALA A 205 17.37 0.51 -2.07
CA ALA A 205 18.26 -0.33 -2.88
C ALA A 205 17.81 -1.78 -2.92
N LEU A 206 17.39 -2.31 -1.77
CA LEU A 206 16.88 -3.67 -1.67
C LEU A 206 15.54 -3.80 -2.40
N ALA A 207 14.66 -2.80 -2.22
CA ALA A 207 13.41 -2.70 -2.96
C ALA A 207 13.64 -2.66 -4.47
N ASP A 208 14.69 -1.98 -4.92
CA ASP A 208 15.04 -1.87 -6.34
C ASP A 208 15.46 -3.19 -7.00
N VAL A 209 16.27 -3.99 -6.30
CA VAL A 209 16.67 -5.33 -6.76
C VAL A 209 15.44 -6.24 -6.87
N ALA A 210 14.59 -6.23 -5.85
CA ALA A 210 13.37 -7.03 -5.85
C ALA A 210 12.34 -6.54 -6.88
N ALA A 211 12.16 -5.22 -7.05
CA ALA A 211 11.31 -4.63 -8.07
C ALA A 211 11.76 -5.03 -9.48
N THR A 212 13.07 -5.04 -9.74
CA THR A 212 13.63 -5.46 -11.01
C THR A 212 13.31 -6.92 -11.32
N GLU A 213 13.42 -7.82 -10.32
CA GLU A 213 13.03 -9.23 -10.47
C GLU A 213 11.53 -9.39 -10.78
N VAL A 214 10.67 -8.63 -10.09
CA VAL A 214 9.22 -8.66 -10.34
C VAL A 214 8.90 -8.16 -11.75
N LEU A 215 9.46 -7.03 -12.18
CA LEU A 215 9.25 -6.47 -13.51
C LEU A 215 9.76 -7.40 -14.61
N LEU A 216 10.91 -8.06 -14.41
CA LEU A 216 11.44 -9.05 -15.34
C LEU A 216 10.44 -10.20 -15.55
N ARG A 217 9.83 -10.72 -14.48
CA ARG A 217 8.82 -11.79 -14.56
C ARG A 217 7.46 -11.33 -15.09
N LEU A 218 7.18 -10.03 -15.05
CA LEU A 218 6.00 -9.43 -15.70
C LEU A 218 6.22 -9.19 -17.20
N GLY A 219 7.47 -9.17 -17.69
CA GLY A 219 7.83 -8.72 -19.04
C GLY A 219 7.03 -9.35 -20.20
N VAL A 220 6.57 -10.60 -20.06
CA VAL A 220 5.73 -11.26 -21.07
C VAL A 220 4.31 -10.69 -21.10
N GLU A 221 3.73 -10.41 -19.93
CA GLU A 221 2.38 -9.86 -19.77
C GLU A 221 2.34 -8.35 -20.02
N SER A 222 3.44 -7.65 -19.71
CA SER A 222 3.55 -6.21 -19.91
C SER A 222 3.93 -5.82 -21.34
N ARG A 223 3.86 -6.74 -22.31
CA ARG A 223 4.19 -6.44 -23.71
C ARG A 223 3.32 -5.31 -24.26
N GLY A 224 4.00 -4.25 -24.72
CA GLY A 224 3.39 -3.03 -25.23
C GLY A 224 2.76 -2.13 -24.16
N ILE A 225 3.09 -2.36 -22.88
CA ILE A 225 2.96 -1.39 -21.80
C ILE A 225 4.35 -0.76 -21.61
N PRO A 226 4.48 0.58 -21.61
CA PRO A 226 5.77 1.22 -21.32
C PRO A 226 6.30 0.83 -19.93
N PRO A 227 7.61 0.56 -19.79
CA PRO A 227 8.18 -0.02 -18.56
C PRO A 227 7.98 0.87 -17.32
N ASP A 228 7.94 2.19 -17.50
CA ASP A 228 7.83 3.15 -16.38
C ASP A 228 6.40 3.35 -15.88
N VAL A 229 5.38 2.87 -16.61
CA VAL A 229 3.97 3.09 -16.24
C VAL A 229 3.62 2.41 -14.92
N LEU A 230 4.09 1.19 -14.67
CA LEU A 230 3.82 0.47 -13.42
C LEU A 230 4.39 1.21 -12.19
N PRO A 231 5.67 1.62 -12.17
CA PRO A 231 6.19 2.50 -11.14
C PRO A 231 5.41 3.80 -10.98
N ILE A 232 4.99 4.45 -12.07
CA ILE A 232 4.20 5.69 -12.00
C ILE A 232 2.85 5.44 -11.29
N VAL A 233 2.13 4.37 -11.64
CA VAL A 233 0.86 3.99 -10.98
C VAL A 233 1.08 3.73 -9.48
N ALA A 234 2.22 3.11 -9.12
CA ALA A 234 2.56 2.86 -7.73
C ALA A 234 2.80 4.16 -6.93
N VAL A 235 3.49 5.13 -7.54
CA VAL A 235 3.77 6.45 -6.95
C VAL A 235 2.48 7.22 -6.68
N VAL A 236 1.52 7.19 -7.63
CA VAL A 236 0.32 8.03 -7.55
C VAL A 236 -0.86 7.40 -6.80
N ASP A 237 -0.74 6.14 -6.37
CA ASP A 237 -1.75 5.37 -5.62
C ASP A 237 -3.15 5.37 -6.27
N GLY A 238 -3.16 5.00 -7.54
CA GLY A 238 -4.38 4.88 -8.35
C GLY A 238 -4.43 5.89 -9.48
N ALA A 239 -4.62 5.41 -10.70
CA ALA A 239 -4.68 6.24 -11.90
C ALA A 239 -5.78 5.79 -12.87
N ASP A 240 -6.53 6.76 -13.39
CA ASP A 240 -7.42 6.57 -14.53
C ASP A 240 -6.61 6.73 -15.84
N GLU A 241 -7.25 6.46 -16.98
CA GLU A 241 -6.59 6.53 -18.29
C GLU A 241 -6.12 7.95 -18.63
N ASP A 242 -6.90 8.97 -18.25
CA ASP A 242 -6.58 10.37 -18.47
C ASP A 242 -5.32 10.80 -17.70
N LEU A 243 -5.21 10.43 -16.43
CA LEU A 243 -4.04 10.71 -15.61
C LEU A 243 -2.80 9.99 -16.14
N LEU A 244 -2.91 8.71 -16.50
CA LEU A 244 -1.77 7.97 -17.05
C LEU A 244 -1.34 8.51 -18.42
N THR A 245 -2.29 8.95 -19.25
CA THR A 245 -1.99 9.61 -20.52
C THR A 245 -1.24 10.93 -20.27
N ALA A 246 -1.69 11.72 -19.30
CA ALA A 246 -1.07 12.99 -18.93
C ALA A 246 0.33 12.83 -18.30
N LEU A 247 0.60 11.73 -17.59
CA LEU A 247 1.88 11.49 -16.91
C LEU A 247 2.89 10.72 -17.78
N ALA A 248 2.43 9.70 -18.52
CA ALA A 248 3.28 8.71 -19.17
C ALA A 248 3.03 8.52 -20.68
N ARG A 249 2.15 9.32 -21.32
CA ARG A 249 1.78 9.22 -22.74
C ARG A 249 1.38 7.80 -23.14
N LEU A 250 0.37 7.29 -22.46
CA LEU A 250 -0.09 5.91 -22.59
C LEU A 250 -0.57 5.60 -24.02
N PRO A 251 -0.06 4.53 -24.68
CA PRO A 251 -0.56 4.11 -25.99
C PRO A 251 -2.01 3.61 -25.94
N PRO A 252 -2.76 3.67 -27.04
CA PRO A 252 -4.12 3.11 -27.11
C PRO A 252 -4.18 1.65 -26.63
N GLY A 253 -5.16 1.34 -25.80
CA GLY A 253 -5.38 0.01 -25.24
C GLY A 253 -4.32 -0.47 -24.24
N ALA A 254 -3.30 0.35 -23.91
CA ALA A 254 -2.36 -0.01 -22.84
C ALA A 254 -3.00 0.09 -21.45
N PHE A 255 -4.01 0.95 -21.25
CA PHE A 255 -4.78 1.01 -19.99
C PHE A 255 -5.50 -0.32 -19.72
N THR A 256 -6.26 -0.82 -20.70
CA THR A 256 -6.94 -2.11 -20.60
C THR A 256 -5.98 -3.27 -20.36
N ARG A 257 -4.80 -3.26 -21.01
CA ARG A 257 -3.76 -4.27 -20.80
C ARG A 257 -3.14 -4.19 -19.40
N LEU A 258 -2.87 -2.98 -18.92
CA LEU A 258 -2.38 -2.74 -17.56
C LEU A 258 -3.36 -3.29 -16.52
N GLY A 259 -4.66 -3.07 -16.72
CA GLY A 259 -5.71 -3.61 -15.86
C GLY A 259 -5.79 -5.13 -15.79
N ARG A 260 -5.16 -5.87 -16.72
CA ARG A 260 -5.11 -7.34 -16.73
C ARG A 260 -3.89 -7.91 -16.02
N LEU A 261 -2.94 -7.08 -15.59
CA LEU A 261 -1.76 -7.55 -14.87
C LEU A 261 -2.15 -8.03 -13.48
N SER A 262 -1.56 -9.14 -13.04
CA SER A 262 -1.82 -9.74 -11.72
C SER A 262 -1.45 -8.87 -10.51
N VAL A 263 -0.60 -7.86 -10.74
CA VAL A 263 -0.17 -6.89 -9.72
C VAL A 263 -1.03 -5.64 -9.72
N ILE A 264 -2.03 -5.55 -10.59
CA ILE A 264 -2.95 -4.43 -10.69
C ILE A 264 -4.31 -4.83 -10.14
N ARG A 265 -4.88 -3.97 -9.30
CA ARG A 265 -6.25 -4.03 -8.86
C ARG A 265 -7.04 -2.96 -9.61
N GLN A 266 -8.15 -3.38 -10.21
CA GLN A 266 -9.13 -2.45 -10.76
C GLN A 266 -10.05 -2.00 -9.63
N ASP A 267 -10.27 -0.70 -9.53
CA ASP A 267 -11.36 -0.14 -8.74
C ASP A 267 -12.24 0.73 -9.63
N ARG A 268 -13.39 1.17 -9.11
CA ARG A 268 -14.35 2.03 -9.83
C ARG A 268 -13.75 3.34 -10.37
N HIS A 269 -12.55 3.70 -9.92
CA HIS A 269 -11.89 4.99 -10.19
C HIS A 269 -10.56 4.82 -10.95
N GLY A 270 -10.24 3.61 -11.40
CA GLY A 270 -9.08 3.33 -12.24
C GLY A 270 -8.27 2.12 -11.79
N LEU A 271 -6.96 2.19 -12.03
CA LEU A 271 -6.01 1.12 -11.77
C LEU A 271 -5.10 1.49 -10.62
N THR A 272 -4.93 0.59 -9.65
CA THR A 272 -3.91 0.71 -8.61
C THR A 272 -3.01 -0.52 -8.59
N VAL A 273 -1.77 -0.36 -8.14
CA VAL A 273 -0.89 -1.51 -7.89
C VAL A 273 -1.30 -2.14 -6.56
N ALA A 274 -1.46 -3.46 -6.54
CA ALA A 274 -1.73 -4.23 -5.34
C ALA A 274 -0.52 -4.19 -4.39
N GLU A 275 -0.78 -4.21 -3.08
CA GLU A 275 0.28 -4.45 -2.11
C GLU A 275 0.73 -5.93 -2.19
N PRO A 276 2.01 -6.23 -1.89
CA PRO A 276 3.07 -5.30 -1.49
C PRO A 276 3.83 -4.65 -2.66
N TYR A 277 3.49 -4.97 -3.90
CA TYR A 277 4.21 -4.50 -5.10
C TYR A 277 4.18 -2.97 -5.23
N ARG A 278 3.09 -2.32 -4.83
CA ARG A 278 2.99 -0.85 -4.85
C ARG A 278 4.06 -0.22 -3.98
N THR A 279 4.18 -0.65 -2.72
CA THR A 279 5.20 -0.16 -1.79
C THR A 279 6.60 -0.46 -2.31
N LEU A 280 6.82 -1.67 -2.82
CA LEU A 280 8.09 -2.07 -3.41
C LEU A 280 8.48 -1.16 -4.59
N PHE A 281 7.57 -0.91 -5.52
CA PHE A 281 7.81 -0.07 -6.69
C PHE A 281 7.96 1.42 -6.33
N ASP A 282 7.18 1.97 -5.39
CA ASP A 282 7.35 3.36 -4.95
C ASP A 282 8.70 3.56 -4.24
N LEU A 283 9.15 2.59 -3.42
CA LEU A 283 10.47 2.64 -2.78
C LEU A 283 11.61 2.56 -3.81
N ALA A 284 11.53 1.62 -4.75
CA ALA A 284 12.49 1.48 -5.85
C ALA A 284 12.52 2.74 -6.75
N TYR A 285 11.35 3.29 -7.06
CA TYR A 285 11.25 4.48 -7.90
C TYR A 285 11.72 5.74 -7.17
N ARG A 286 11.38 5.89 -5.87
CA ARG A 286 11.92 6.96 -5.02
C ARG A 286 13.44 6.88 -4.89
N TRP A 287 13.97 5.66 -4.81
CA TRP A 287 15.41 5.41 -4.78
C TRP A 287 16.08 5.84 -6.08
N ARG A 288 15.57 5.41 -7.24
CA ARG A 288 16.14 5.76 -8.55
C ARG A 288 15.84 7.18 -9.03
N HIS A 289 14.74 7.80 -8.59
CA HIS A 289 14.18 8.98 -9.21
C HIS A 289 13.35 9.87 -8.24
N PRO A 290 13.84 10.31 -7.07
CA PRO A 290 13.03 11.03 -6.10
C PRO A 290 12.59 12.42 -6.58
N VAL A 291 13.36 13.09 -7.46
CA VAL A 291 12.94 14.37 -8.07
C VAL A 291 11.76 14.13 -9.02
N LEU A 292 11.88 13.18 -9.95
CA LEU A 292 10.78 12.84 -10.86
C LEU A 292 9.57 12.30 -10.10
N ARG A 293 9.78 11.51 -9.03
CA ARG A 293 8.71 11.04 -8.15
C ARG A 293 7.96 12.20 -7.51
N ALA A 294 8.66 13.23 -7.04
CA ALA A 294 8.05 14.43 -6.47
C ALA A 294 7.28 15.22 -7.52
N ASP A 295 7.83 15.39 -8.73
CA ASP A 295 7.14 16.02 -9.87
C ASP A 295 5.86 15.26 -10.26
N LEU A 296 5.94 13.94 -10.41
CA LEU A 296 4.81 13.07 -10.72
C LEU A 296 3.72 13.17 -9.63
N ALA A 297 4.11 13.15 -8.36
CA ALA A 297 3.17 13.31 -7.25
C ALA A 297 2.49 14.68 -7.28
N ALA A 298 3.22 15.77 -7.57
CA ALA A 298 2.67 17.11 -7.68
C ALA A 298 1.71 17.24 -8.87
N ARG A 299 2.10 16.74 -10.05
CA ARG A 299 1.25 16.74 -11.26
C ARG A 299 0.00 15.89 -11.08
N ALA A 300 0.12 14.73 -10.43
CA ALA A 300 -1.01 13.89 -10.08
C ALA A 300 -1.94 14.61 -9.09
N ALA A 301 -1.41 15.24 -8.04
CA ALA A 301 -2.21 15.99 -7.08
C ALA A 301 -2.97 17.14 -7.77
N GLU A 302 -2.35 17.87 -8.69
CA GLU A 302 -3.01 18.94 -9.45
C GLU A 302 -4.09 18.40 -10.39
N HIS A 303 -3.85 17.26 -11.06
CA HIS A 303 -4.89 16.59 -11.84
C HIS A 303 -6.10 16.21 -10.97
N ARG A 304 -5.85 15.62 -9.79
CA ARG A 304 -6.89 15.23 -8.84
C ARG A 304 -7.64 16.44 -8.27
N HIS A 305 -6.97 17.57 -8.01
CA HIS A 305 -7.62 18.83 -7.67
C HIS A 305 -8.58 19.32 -8.76
N ARG A 306 -8.19 19.21 -10.03
CA ARG A 306 -9.07 19.56 -11.16
C ARG A 306 -10.29 18.63 -11.26
N GLN A 307 -10.12 17.34 -11.02
CA GLN A 307 -11.23 16.39 -10.96
C GLN A 307 -12.16 16.66 -9.76
N LEU A 308 -11.60 16.95 -8.58
CA LEU A 308 -12.35 17.32 -7.38
C LEU A 308 -13.25 18.55 -7.60
N ALA A 309 -12.77 19.53 -8.36
CA ALA A 309 -13.55 20.72 -8.68
C ALA A 309 -14.75 20.45 -9.61
N ARG A 310 -14.75 19.32 -10.32
CA ARG A 310 -15.78 18.95 -11.31
C ARG A 310 -16.73 17.86 -10.83
N THR A 311 -16.31 17.03 -9.88
CA THR A 311 -17.12 15.90 -9.41
C THR A 311 -18.20 16.33 -8.42
N SER A 312 -19.44 15.96 -8.72
CA SER A 312 -20.55 16.01 -7.76
C SER A 312 -20.70 14.70 -6.98
N ASP A 313 -20.10 13.59 -7.44
CA ASP A 313 -20.19 12.27 -6.82
C ASP A 313 -19.45 12.21 -5.48
N PRO A 314 -20.15 12.10 -4.32
CA PRO A 314 -19.50 12.14 -3.00
C PRO A 314 -18.48 11.01 -2.77
N PRO A 315 -18.76 9.74 -3.15
CA PRO A 315 -17.80 8.66 -3.00
C PRO A 315 -16.52 8.83 -3.84
N LEU A 316 -16.62 9.34 -5.08
CA LEU A 316 -15.45 9.74 -5.86
C LEU A 316 -14.72 10.91 -5.22
N ARG A 317 -15.44 11.91 -4.71
CA ARG A 317 -14.85 13.08 -4.03
C ARG A 317 -14.02 12.68 -2.82
N ALA A 318 -14.54 11.79 -1.98
CA ALA A 318 -13.81 11.25 -0.83
C ALA A 318 -12.53 10.51 -1.26
N ARG A 319 -12.61 9.71 -2.33
CA ARG A 319 -11.45 9.01 -2.88
C ARG A 319 -10.39 9.97 -3.43
N LEU A 320 -10.78 10.95 -4.23
CA LEU A 320 -9.85 11.93 -4.80
C LEU A 320 -9.19 12.77 -3.71
N ALA A 321 -9.93 13.13 -2.66
CA ALA A 321 -9.38 13.84 -1.51
C ALA A 321 -8.34 13.01 -0.75
N ASP A 322 -8.62 11.72 -0.52
CA ASP A 322 -7.66 10.77 0.05
C ASP A 322 -6.39 10.68 -0.81
N GLN A 323 -6.53 10.56 -2.14
CA GLN A 323 -5.37 10.54 -3.03
C GLN A 323 -4.57 11.85 -2.99
N VAL A 324 -5.22 13.01 -2.93
CA VAL A 324 -4.54 14.31 -2.80
C VAL A 324 -3.78 14.40 -1.46
N LEU A 325 -4.37 13.91 -0.36
CA LEU A 325 -3.69 13.87 0.94
C LEU A 325 -2.46 12.95 0.90
N TYR A 326 -2.58 11.78 0.28
CA TYR A 326 -1.46 10.85 0.08
C TYR A 326 -0.33 11.49 -0.76
N LEU A 327 -0.69 12.13 -1.87
CA LEU A 327 0.22 12.77 -2.82
C LEU A 327 0.82 14.08 -2.30
N SER A 328 0.21 14.71 -1.31
CA SER A 328 0.61 16.02 -0.75
C SER A 328 2.06 16.09 -0.29
N GLY A 329 2.69 14.94 -0.01
CA GLY A 329 4.06 14.86 0.45
C GLY A 329 4.29 15.46 1.85
N SER A 330 3.24 15.96 2.50
CA SER A 330 3.27 16.53 3.83
C SER A 330 3.69 15.46 4.82
N ARG A 331 4.86 15.64 5.46
CA ARG A 331 5.31 14.72 6.54
C ARG A 331 4.25 14.61 7.63
N ARG A 332 3.51 15.71 7.88
CA ARG A 332 2.41 15.78 8.85
C ARG A 332 1.25 14.89 8.43
N ALA A 333 0.77 15.02 7.19
CA ALA A 333 -0.32 14.18 6.68
C ALA A 333 0.09 12.71 6.59
N ARG A 334 1.34 12.41 6.20
CA ARG A 334 1.85 11.04 6.19
C ARG A 334 1.86 10.44 7.58
N ARG A 335 2.52 11.04 8.56
CA ARG A 335 2.59 10.51 9.93
C ARG A 335 1.20 10.21 10.52
N ASP A 336 0.24 11.11 10.34
CA ASP A 336 -1.06 11.01 11.01
C ASP A 336 -2.10 10.18 10.21
N LEU A 337 -1.97 10.03 8.88
CA LEU A 337 -2.97 9.36 8.01
C LEU A 337 -2.44 8.14 7.23
N TYR A 338 -1.13 8.04 7.05
CA TYR A 338 -0.47 7.01 6.24
C TYR A 338 0.77 6.52 6.99
N ALA A 339 0.59 5.51 7.83
CA ALA A 339 1.72 4.86 8.52
C ALA A 339 2.88 4.61 7.54
N ASP A 340 4.11 4.97 7.95
CA ASP A 340 5.33 4.82 7.13
C ASP A 340 5.54 3.36 6.69
N GLU A 341 5.03 2.42 7.49
CA GLU A 341 4.78 1.04 7.13
C GLU A 341 3.27 0.88 7.00
N ARG A 342 2.73 0.77 5.77
CA ARG A 342 1.31 0.42 5.61
C ARG A 342 1.12 -0.96 6.21
N GLY A 343 0.59 -1.00 7.43
CA GLY A 343 0.23 -2.25 8.08
C GLY A 343 -0.82 -2.99 7.27
N GLU A 344 -0.82 -4.30 7.45
CA GLU A 344 -1.76 -5.29 6.93
C GLU A 344 -3.20 -5.10 7.47
N PHE A 345 -3.61 -3.85 7.66
CA PHE A 345 -4.90 -3.53 8.27
C PHE A 345 -5.87 -3.05 7.20
N SER A 346 -7.02 -3.71 7.13
CA SER A 346 -8.17 -3.19 6.39
C SER A 346 -9.16 -2.57 7.36
N VAL A 347 -9.93 -1.57 6.91
CA VAL A 347 -11.01 -1.00 7.72
C VAL A 347 -12.33 -1.36 7.07
N ARG A 348 -13.15 -2.13 7.77
CA ARG A 348 -14.48 -2.54 7.33
C ARG A 348 -15.55 -2.06 8.30
N ARG A 349 -16.79 -1.98 7.83
CA ARG A 349 -17.94 -1.79 8.71
C ARG A 349 -18.11 -3.07 9.55
N ALA A 350 -18.46 -2.92 10.82
CA ALA A 350 -18.83 -4.07 11.65
C ALA A 350 -20.15 -4.68 11.16
N GLY A 351 -20.27 -5.99 11.23
CA GLY A 351 -21.50 -6.74 10.99
C GLY A 351 -21.94 -7.52 12.23
N ASP A 352 -23.01 -8.29 12.10
CA ASP A 352 -23.71 -8.97 13.21
C ASP A 352 -22.84 -9.93 14.04
N GLY A 353 -21.71 -10.39 13.51
CA GLY A 353 -20.76 -11.28 14.21
C GLY A 353 -19.69 -10.57 15.04
N ASP A 354 -19.63 -9.23 15.01
CA ASP A 354 -18.50 -8.48 15.59
C ASP A 354 -18.76 -7.98 17.03
N ASP A 355 -19.90 -8.29 17.63
CA ASP A 355 -20.31 -7.77 18.96
C ASP A 355 -19.28 -8.02 20.06
N GLU A 356 -18.65 -9.19 20.07
CA GLU A 356 -17.61 -9.54 21.04
C GLU A 356 -16.36 -8.67 20.85
N ALA A 357 -15.94 -8.46 19.60
CA ALA A 357 -14.81 -7.62 19.26
C ALA A 357 -15.06 -6.16 19.62
N ILE A 358 -16.26 -5.65 19.31
CA ILE A 358 -16.70 -4.30 19.70
C ILE A 358 -16.68 -4.18 21.23
N GLY A 359 -17.28 -5.12 21.96
CA GLY A 359 -17.28 -5.10 23.43
C GLY A 359 -15.88 -5.09 24.03
N ARG A 360 -14.96 -5.91 23.51
CA ARG A 360 -13.54 -5.92 23.94
C ARG A 360 -12.88 -4.56 23.71
N LEU A 361 -13.02 -3.99 22.50
CA LEU A 361 -12.39 -2.73 22.14
C LEU A 361 -13.00 -1.53 22.89
N ILE A 362 -14.31 -1.57 23.18
CA ILE A 362 -14.99 -0.55 24.00
C ILE A 362 -14.44 -0.56 25.43
N ARG A 363 -14.23 -1.74 26.02
CA ARG A 363 -13.59 -1.86 27.34
C ARG A 363 -12.16 -1.34 27.32
N LEU A 364 -11.37 -1.72 26.31
CA LEU A 364 -10.02 -1.19 26.12
C LEU A 364 -10.00 0.35 26.06
N TRP A 365 -10.93 0.95 25.31
CA TRP A 365 -11.10 2.40 25.28
C TRP A 365 -11.48 2.94 26.65
N GLY A 366 -12.48 2.36 27.31
CA GLY A 366 -12.89 2.74 28.65
C GLY A 366 -11.75 2.74 29.67
N ASP A 367 -10.93 1.69 29.67
CA ASP A 367 -9.77 1.54 30.54
C ASP A 367 -8.69 2.59 30.23
N ALA A 368 -8.38 2.80 28.96
CA ALA A 368 -7.41 3.81 28.52
C ALA A 368 -7.83 5.23 28.90
N GLU A 369 -9.15 5.49 28.89
CA GLU A 369 -9.74 6.78 29.20
C GLU A 369 -10.14 6.94 30.68
N GLY A 370 -9.91 5.93 31.52
CA GLY A 370 -10.19 5.96 32.96
C GLY A 370 -11.70 5.99 33.29
N LEU A 371 -12.54 5.40 32.45
CA LEU A 371 -13.98 5.35 32.63
C LEU A 371 -14.39 4.19 33.55
N ALA A 372 -15.42 4.42 34.36
CA ALA A 372 -16.01 3.35 35.15
C ALA A 372 -16.71 2.30 34.25
N GLU A 373 -16.56 1.02 34.55
CA GLU A 373 -17.12 -0.11 33.77
C GLU A 373 -18.63 0.04 33.48
N ARG A 374 -19.42 0.42 34.49
CA ARG A 374 -20.86 0.69 34.31
C ARG A 374 -21.15 1.79 33.29
N GLN A 375 -20.27 2.77 33.15
CA GLN A 375 -20.40 3.83 32.16
C GLN A 375 -20.09 3.29 30.76
N VAL A 376 -19.03 2.50 30.65
CA VAL A 376 -18.60 1.85 29.41
C VAL A 376 -19.72 0.97 28.84
N GLU A 377 -20.34 0.12 29.67
CA GLU A 377 -21.47 -0.73 29.23
C GLU A 377 -22.71 0.10 28.84
N ARG A 378 -23.05 1.16 29.59
CA ARG A 378 -24.16 2.05 29.18
C ARG A 378 -23.93 2.72 27.83
N MET A 379 -22.69 3.14 27.55
CA MET A 379 -22.35 3.74 26.26
C MET A 379 -22.36 2.71 25.13
N ARG A 380 -21.91 1.48 25.40
CA ARG A 380 -22.03 0.35 24.49
C ARG A 380 -23.48 0.08 24.12
N ASP A 381 -24.36 -0.06 25.10
CA ASP A 381 -25.79 -0.31 24.88
C ASP A 381 -26.43 0.81 24.07
N LEU A 382 -26.11 2.07 24.40
CA LEU A 382 -26.58 3.23 23.65
C LEU A 382 -26.17 3.16 22.17
N TRP A 383 -24.90 2.88 21.87
CA TRP A 383 -24.42 2.84 20.48
C TRP A 383 -24.88 1.60 19.71
N LEU A 384 -24.99 0.44 20.37
CA LEU A 384 -25.47 -0.79 19.73
C LEU A 384 -26.99 -0.79 19.53
N SER A 385 -27.74 0.02 20.27
CA SER A 385 -29.21 0.13 20.10
C SER A 385 -29.64 0.84 18.80
N GLY A 386 -28.71 1.54 18.12
CA GLY A 386 -29.00 2.19 16.85
C GLY A 386 -29.13 1.19 15.69
N ALA A 387 -30.10 1.40 14.80
CA ALA A 387 -30.29 0.57 13.60
C ALA A 387 -29.04 0.54 12.68
N ASP A 388 -28.21 1.60 12.76
CA ASP A 388 -26.86 1.65 12.22
C ASP A 388 -25.90 2.08 13.33
N HIS A 389 -25.37 1.12 14.09
CA HIS A 389 -24.45 1.38 15.20
C HIS A 389 -23.16 2.11 14.79
N GLY A 390 -22.88 2.31 13.49
CA GLY A 390 -21.81 3.17 12.98
C GLY A 390 -20.37 2.67 13.24
N PHE A 391 -20.21 1.49 13.85
CA PHE A 391 -18.89 0.92 14.14
C PHE A 391 -18.17 0.46 12.88
N HIS A 392 -16.90 0.83 12.81
CA HIS A 392 -15.95 0.37 11.81
C HIS A 392 -14.75 -0.23 12.52
N LEU A 393 -14.30 -1.38 12.04
CA LEU A 393 -13.20 -2.14 12.62
C LEU A 393 -11.98 -2.07 11.73
N ALA A 394 -10.83 -1.79 12.33
CA ALA A 394 -9.55 -2.13 11.73
C ALA A 394 -9.28 -3.60 12.03
N VAL A 395 -9.11 -4.39 10.97
CA VAL A 395 -8.83 -5.83 11.06
C VAL A 395 -7.46 -6.13 10.45
N ASP A 396 -6.73 -7.09 11.02
CA ASP A 396 -5.47 -7.59 10.46
C ASP A 396 -5.69 -8.55 9.27
N THR A 397 -4.62 -9.19 8.80
CA THR A 397 -4.63 -10.14 7.67
C THR A 397 -5.45 -11.40 7.93
N ASP A 398 -5.66 -11.74 9.19
CA ASP A 398 -6.44 -12.89 9.63
C ASP A 398 -7.89 -12.49 9.99
N ASP A 399 -8.31 -11.27 9.63
CA ASP A 399 -9.61 -10.66 9.94
C ASP A 399 -9.88 -10.47 11.45
N HIS A 400 -8.83 -10.47 12.28
CA HIS A 400 -8.99 -10.14 13.70
C HIS A 400 -9.13 -8.63 13.88
N ALA A 401 -10.18 -8.21 14.58
CA ALA A 401 -10.38 -6.80 14.92
C ALA A 401 -9.35 -6.31 15.96
N VAL A 402 -8.49 -5.40 15.53
CA VAL A 402 -7.38 -4.83 16.32
C VAL A 402 -7.61 -3.37 16.72
N GLY A 403 -8.63 -2.74 16.16
CA GLY A 403 -9.04 -1.38 16.50
C GLY A 403 -10.44 -1.08 15.96
N MET A 404 -11.03 0.01 16.44
CA MET A 404 -12.36 0.43 16.01
C MET A 404 -12.51 1.95 16.05
N VAL A 405 -13.52 2.43 15.32
CA VAL A 405 -14.05 3.78 15.44
C VAL A 405 -15.57 3.73 15.34
N ASN A 406 -16.25 4.54 16.15
CA ASN A 406 -17.67 4.79 16.00
C ASN A 406 -17.90 6.04 15.13
N LEU A 407 -18.55 5.85 13.99
CA LEU A 407 -18.95 6.89 13.05
C LEU A 407 -20.46 6.90 12.92
N THR A 408 -21.13 7.55 13.88
CA THR A 408 -22.59 7.63 13.90
C THR A 408 -23.07 8.65 12.85
N PRO A 409 -24.00 8.29 11.95
CA PRO A 409 -24.57 9.24 10.99
C PRO A 409 -25.21 10.45 11.67
N LEU A 410 -25.06 11.64 11.09
CA LEU A 410 -25.78 12.84 11.49
C LEU A 410 -27.13 12.88 10.77
N ASP A 411 -28.08 12.07 11.23
CA ASP A 411 -29.46 12.08 10.78
C ASP A 411 -30.42 12.47 11.94
N PRO A 412 -31.63 12.99 11.62
CA PRO A 412 -32.63 13.33 12.64
C PRO A 412 -33.11 12.10 13.43
N ASP A 413 -33.13 10.93 12.80
CA ASP A 413 -33.69 9.69 13.38
C ASP A 413 -32.76 9.11 14.47
N GLY A 414 -31.45 9.33 14.35
CA GLY A 414 -30.40 8.99 15.31
C GLY A 414 -30.07 10.12 16.30
N ALA A 415 -30.79 11.25 16.25
CA ALA A 415 -30.60 12.37 17.17
C ALA A 415 -30.64 11.96 18.67
N PRO A 416 -31.50 11.04 19.13
CA PRO A 416 -31.49 10.61 20.53
C PRO A 416 -30.18 9.94 20.96
N ALA A 417 -29.54 9.16 20.08
CA ALA A 417 -28.26 8.52 20.36
C ALA A 417 -27.08 9.51 20.34
N LEU A 418 -27.23 10.60 19.60
CA LEU A 418 -26.23 11.67 19.46
C LEU A 418 -26.35 12.77 20.51
N GLU A 419 -27.52 13.00 21.09
CA GLU A 419 -27.74 14.06 22.09
C GLU A 419 -26.66 14.01 23.16
N PRO A 420 -26.35 12.87 23.82
CA PRO A 420 -25.41 12.89 24.95
C PRO A 420 -24.01 13.39 24.55
N LEU A 421 -23.61 13.15 23.30
CA LEU A 421 -22.32 13.56 22.73
C LEU A 421 -22.30 15.03 22.30
N LEU A 422 -23.45 15.61 21.94
CA LEU A 422 -23.57 16.95 21.36
C LEU A 422 -24.16 17.99 22.33
N GLN A 423 -25.03 17.54 23.24
CA GLN A 423 -25.77 18.29 24.24
C GLN A 423 -26.40 19.56 23.66
N GLN A 424 -26.12 20.73 24.24
CA GLN A 424 -26.66 22.01 23.79
C GLN A 424 -26.28 22.39 22.35
N HIS A 425 -25.35 21.68 21.72
CA HIS A 425 -24.95 21.89 20.34
C HIS A 425 -25.70 20.99 19.35
N ALA A 426 -26.53 20.04 19.83
CA ALA A 426 -27.24 19.06 18.98
C ALA A 426 -28.04 19.75 17.87
N ASP A 427 -28.90 20.71 18.22
CA ASP A 427 -29.71 21.46 17.24
C ASP A 427 -28.84 22.23 16.25
N THR A 428 -27.75 22.84 16.71
CA THR A 428 -26.84 23.58 15.82
C THR A 428 -26.19 22.62 14.83
N VAL A 429 -25.68 21.49 15.32
CA VAL A 429 -25.03 20.46 14.51
C VAL A 429 -26.00 19.82 13.52
N LEU A 430 -27.23 19.50 13.92
CA LEU A 430 -28.26 18.94 13.05
C LEU A 430 -28.74 19.96 12.02
N ASN A 431 -28.98 21.21 12.43
CA ASN A 431 -29.48 22.27 11.54
C ASN A 431 -28.44 22.78 10.52
N LEU A 432 -27.14 22.61 10.79
CA LEU A 432 -26.08 22.79 9.79
C LEU A 432 -26.25 21.86 8.56
N GLY A 433 -27.13 20.86 8.64
CA GLY A 433 -27.37 19.83 7.62
C GLY A 433 -28.55 20.02 6.70
N ARG A 434 -29.35 21.09 6.86
CA ARG A 434 -30.53 21.35 6.01
C ARG A 434 -30.22 21.56 4.52
N SER A 435 -28.95 21.53 4.12
CA SER A 435 -28.48 21.57 2.73
C SER A 435 -28.34 20.20 2.06
N GLY A 436 -28.89 19.12 2.63
CA GLY A 436 -28.93 17.79 2.01
C GLY A 436 -27.65 16.96 2.12
N SER A 437 -26.74 17.29 3.05
CA SER A 437 -25.51 16.54 3.29
C SER A 437 -25.58 15.72 4.59
N SER A 438 -25.48 14.39 4.48
CA SER A 438 -25.46 13.44 5.60
C SER A 438 -24.09 13.42 6.27
N GLY A 439 -23.90 14.10 7.40
CA GLY A 439 -22.60 14.11 8.08
C GLY A 439 -22.34 12.88 8.96
N SER A 440 -21.24 12.88 9.70
CA SER A 440 -21.00 11.89 10.76
C SER A 440 -20.40 12.50 12.02
N VAL A 441 -20.72 11.92 13.17
CA VAL A 441 -20.10 12.21 14.47
C VAL A 441 -19.12 11.10 14.81
N VAL A 442 -17.90 11.47 15.19
CA VAL A 442 -16.95 10.56 15.81
C VAL A 442 -17.29 10.46 17.28
N GLY A 443 -17.81 9.30 17.70
CA GLY A 443 -18.13 9.03 19.10
C GLY A 443 -16.91 8.60 19.91
N MET A 444 -16.11 7.69 19.35
CA MET A 444 -14.94 7.11 20.00
C MET A 444 -14.01 6.44 18.99
N MET A 445 -12.75 6.23 19.38
CA MET A 445 -11.78 5.44 18.63
C MET A 445 -10.88 4.68 19.60
N ALA A 446 -10.65 3.40 19.33
CA ALA A 446 -9.82 2.52 20.15
C ALA A 446 -8.87 1.72 19.25
N VAL A 447 -7.63 1.53 19.69
CA VAL A 447 -6.67 0.66 19.01
C VAL A 447 -5.89 -0.10 20.07
N GLU A 448 -5.76 -1.41 19.90
CA GLU A 448 -4.92 -2.22 20.77
C GLU A 448 -3.47 -1.70 20.75
N PRO A 449 -2.80 -1.51 21.90
CA PRO A 449 -1.47 -0.89 21.94
C PRO A 449 -0.43 -1.59 21.04
N ARG A 450 -0.46 -2.93 20.98
CA ARG A 450 0.40 -3.74 20.09
C ARG A 450 0.16 -3.47 18.60
N PHE A 451 -1.00 -2.93 18.26
CA PHE A 451 -1.44 -2.58 16.92
C PHE A 451 -1.63 -1.07 16.72
N ALA A 452 -0.94 -0.22 17.48
CA ALA A 452 -1.04 1.26 17.37
C ALA A 452 -0.90 1.79 15.92
N ARG A 453 -0.22 1.04 15.05
CA ARG A 453 -0.07 1.31 13.61
C ARG A 453 -1.37 1.21 12.79
N ALA A 454 -2.45 0.65 13.35
CA ALA A 454 -3.78 0.66 12.74
C ALA A 454 -4.48 2.03 12.86
N GLN A 455 -4.05 2.88 13.79
CA GLN A 455 -4.67 4.19 14.03
C GLN A 455 -4.76 5.08 12.78
N PRO A 456 -3.70 5.27 11.96
CA PRO A 456 -3.80 6.08 10.75
C PRO A 456 -4.86 5.58 9.76
N ALA A 457 -5.10 4.27 9.69
CA ALA A 457 -6.14 3.70 8.83
C ALA A 457 -7.55 4.09 9.32
N LEU A 458 -7.78 4.09 10.65
CA LEU A 458 -9.02 4.56 11.26
C LEU A 458 -9.21 6.06 11.10
N VAL A 459 -8.16 6.88 11.28
CA VAL A 459 -8.23 8.33 11.05
C VAL A 459 -8.54 8.64 9.57
N ARG A 460 -7.94 7.91 8.63
CA ARG A 460 -8.28 8.01 7.21
C ARG A 460 -9.74 7.62 6.95
N ARG A 461 -10.26 6.59 7.61
CA ARG A 461 -11.68 6.23 7.54
C ARG A 461 -12.57 7.36 8.07
N ILE A 462 -12.26 7.94 9.22
CA ILE A 462 -12.97 9.11 9.78
C ILE A 462 -13.07 10.25 8.76
N LEU A 463 -11.93 10.64 8.16
CA LEU A 463 -11.89 11.75 7.20
C LEU A 463 -12.63 11.42 5.91
N THR A 464 -12.45 10.22 5.36
CA THR A 464 -13.11 9.81 4.10
C THR A 464 -14.62 9.73 4.26
N THR A 465 -15.12 9.16 5.37
CA THR A 465 -16.55 9.16 5.71
C THR A 465 -17.08 10.58 5.89
N GLY A 466 -16.32 11.46 6.57
CA GLY A 466 -16.68 12.87 6.72
C GLY A 466 -16.76 13.63 5.38
N ILE A 467 -15.83 13.36 4.44
CA ILE A 467 -15.83 13.98 3.12
C ILE A 467 -16.97 13.46 2.25
N ASP A 468 -17.22 12.14 2.29
CA ASP A 468 -18.31 11.48 1.57
C ASP A 468 -19.67 12.02 2.03
N GLY A 469 -19.86 12.10 3.34
CA GLY A 469 -21.03 12.71 3.96
C GLY A 469 -21.09 14.24 3.88
N GLY A 470 -20.00 14.88 3.44
CA GLY A 470 -19.89 16.32 3.35
C GLY A 470 -19.76 17.06 4.69
N ARG A 471 -19.65 16.35 5.82
CA ARG A 471 -19.44 16.93 7.15
C ARG A 471 -18.92 15.92 8.16
N LEU A 472 -18.03 16.41 9.02
CA LEU A 472 -17.46 15.67 10.15
C LEU A 472 -17.59 16.48 11.43
N VAL A 473 -18.06 15.83 12.50
CA VAL A 473 -18.08 16.36 13.86
C VAL A 473 -17.29 15.43 14.76
N VAL A 474 -16.47 16.00 15.64
CA VAL A 474 -15.69 15.28 16.63
C VAL A 474 -16.07 15.85 18.00
N SER A 475 -16.53 15.00 18.91
CA SER A 475 -16.75 15.34 20.32
C SER A 475 -15.72 14.60 21.16
N THR A 476 -14.80 15.31 21.80
CA THR A 476 -13.73 14.65 22.56
C THR A 476 -13.17 15.52 23.71
N PRO A 477 -13.16 15.01 24.96
CA PRO A 477 -12.39 15.58 26.08
C PRO A 477 -10.87 15.46 25.97
N TRP A 478 -10.36 14.67 25.01
CA TRP A 478 -8.98 14.23 24.99
C TRP A 478 -8.08 15.14 24.18
N ILE A 479 -7.13 15.81 24.85
CA ILE A 479 -6.25 16.82 24.26
C ILE A 479 -5.54 16.35 22.99
N PRO A 480 -4.95 15.14 22.90
CA PRO A 480 -4.32 14.69 21.66
C PRO A 480 -5.28 14.64 20.46
N TYR A 481 -6.55 14.25 20.69
CA TYR A 481 -7.57 14.25 19.65
C TYR A 481 -8.10 15.65 19.33
N GLN A 482 -8.19 16.54 20.31
CA GLN A 482 -8.50 17.96 20.08
C GLN A 482 -7.43 18.62 19.21
N GLU A 483 -6.15 18.41 19.53
CA GLU A 483 -5.03 18.90 18.72
C GLU A 483 -5.08 18.33 17.31
N MET A 484 -5.36 17.03 17.17
CA MET A 484 -5.52 16.38 15.87
C MET A 484 -6.69 16.99 15.07
N ALA A 485 -7.83 17.26 15.69
CA ALA A 485 -8.97 17.91 15.05
C ALA A 485 -8.61 19.32 14.55
N VAL A 486 -7.89 20.10 15.37
CA VAL A 486 -7.38 21.42 14.98
C VAL A 486 -6.36 21.30 13.83
N ARG A 487 -5.46 20.31 13.86
CA ARG A 487 -4.49 20.06 12.78
C ARG A 487 -5.17 19.72 11.45
N PHE A 488 -6.28 18.98 11.47
CA PHE A 488 -7.13 18.76 10.29
C PHE A 488 -8.03 19.96 9.95
N GLY A 489 -7.90 21.07 10.67
CA GLY A 489 -8.60 22.32 10.42
C GLY A 489 -10.09 22.27 10.75
N LEU A 490 -10.53 21.34 11.60
CA LEU A 490 -11.87 21.40 12.16
C LEU A 490 -11.98 22.64 13.05
N ARG A 491 -13.14 23.29 13.03
CA ARG A 491 -13.39 24.49 13.83
C ARG A 491 -14.02 24.08 15.15
N ARG A 492 -13.48 24.60 16.25
CA ARG A 492 -14.06 24.43 17.57
C ARG A 492 -15.42 25.13 17.62
N MET A 493 -16.45 24.42 18.06
CA MET A 493 -17.81 24.96 18.25
C MET A 493 -18.06 25.38 19.71
N GLY A 494 -17.46 24.67 20.65
CA GLY A 494 -17.62 24.91 22.09
C GLY A 494 -17.28 23.66 22.90
N GLU A 495 -17.71 23.66 24.15
CA GLU A 495 -17.62 22.52 25.07
C GLU A 495 -19.02 22.02 25.41
N THR A 496 -19.18 20.74 25.76
CA THR A 496 -20.42 20.21 26.35
C THR A 496 -20.65 20.82 27.74
N ARG A 497 -21.91 20.97 28.14
CA ARG A 497 -22.26 21.44 29.50
C ARG A 497 -21.85 20.44 30.57
N HIS A 498 -22.05 19.17 30.29
CA HIS A 498 -21.76 18.09 31.20
C HIS A 498 -20.54 17.31 30.73
N ASP A 499 -19.73 16.89 31.69
CA ASP A 499 -18.71 15.88 31.51
C ASP A 499 -19.38 14.52 31.33
N LEU A 500 -19.69 14.20 30.07
CA LEU A 500 -20.34 12.96 29.66
C LEU A 500 -19.56 11.73 30.13
N TYR A 501 -18.24 11.85 30.12
CA TYR A 501 -17.32 10.75 30.39
C TYR A 501 -16.92 10.68 31.86
N ARG A 502 -17.23 11.70 32.67
CA ARG A 502 -16.81 11.85 34.07
C ARG A 502 -15.29 11.76 34.25
N CYS A 503 -14.54 12.23 33.25
CA CYS A 503 -13.08 12.26 33.26
C CYS A 503 -12.50 13.57 33.84
N GLY A 504 -13.35 14.40 34.46
CA GLY A 504 -13.01 15.72 35.00
C GLY A 504 -12.94 16.83 33.94
N ARG A 505 -13.43 16.60 32.72
CA ARG A 505 -13.31 17.54 31.59
C ARG A 505 -14.53 17.48 30.67
N PRO A 506 -15.13 18.61 30.29
CA PRO A 506 -16.16 18.61 29.26
C PRO A 506 -15.57 18.25 27.88
N SER A 507 -16.40 17.69 27.02
CA SER A 507 -16.03 17.36 25.65
C SER A 507 -15.94 18.63 24.82
N ALA A 508 -14.82 18.85 24.12
CA ALA A 508 -14.77 19.91 23.12
C ALA A 508 -15.34 19.39 21.80
N LEU A 509 -16.24 20.16 21.20
CA LEU A 509 -16.82 19.86 19.89
C LEU A 509 -16.06 20.59 18.80
N PHE A 510 -15.72 19.85 17.75
CA PHE A 510 -15.10 20.35 16.54
C PHE A 510 -15.92 19.93 15.33
N ALA A 511 -16.09 20.83 14.36
CA ALA A 511 -16.84 20.52 13.15
C ALA A 511 -16.13 21.04 11.89
N ARG A 512 -16.32 20.32 10.79
CA ARG A 512 -15.94 20.75 9.44
C ARG A 512 -16.96 20.28 8.43
N THR A 513 -17.41 21.21 7.59
CA THR A 513 -18.16 20.89 6.38
C THR A 513 -17.20 20.70 5.22
N PHE A 514 -17.40 19.67 4.42
CA PHE A 514 -16.67 19.37 3.19
C PHE A 514 -17.59 19.58 1.99
N THR A 515 -17.60 20.81 1.47
CA THR A 515 -18.29 21.16 0.22
C THR A 515 -17.31 21.12 -0.94
N ALA A 516 -17.80 20.96 -2.17
CA ALA A 516 -16.96 21.05 -3.37
C ALA A 516 -16.11 22.34 -3.38
N ARG A 517 -16.68 23.46 -2.90
CA ARG A 517 -15.99 24.76 -2.84
C ARG A 517 -14.88 24.82 -1.79
N ASN A 518 -15.05 24.20 -0.63
CA ASN A 518 -14.12 24.37 0.49
C ASN A 518 -13.10 23.22 0.65
N LEU A 519 -13.40 22.05 0.06
CA LEU A 519 -12.56 20.85 0.15
C LEU A 519 -11.22 21.08 -0.54
N SER A 520 -11.23 21.57 -1.79
CA SER A 520 -10.00 21.84 -2.55
C SER A 520 -9.10 22.87 -1.84
N ALA A 521 -9.70 23.94 -1.31
CA ALA A 521 -8.96 24.95 -0.54
C ALA A 521 -8.36 24.39 0.76
N TRP A 522 -9.08 23.48 1.42
CA TRP A 522 -8.55 22.78 2.59
C TRP A 522 -7.40 21.83 2.24
N LEU A 523 -7.56 21.00 1.21
CA LEU A 523 -6.52 20.09 0.74
C LEU A 523 -5.24 20.84 0.35
N ARG A 524 -5.36 22.01 -0.29
CA ARG A 524 -4.22 22.88 -0.59
C ARG A 524 -3.50 23.41 0.66
N ARG A 525 -4.24 23.68 1.76
CA ARG A 525 -3.61 24.05 3.04
C ARG A 525 -2.94 22.87 3.74
N MET A 526 -3.42 21.65 3.51
CA MET A 526 -2.82 20.42 4.05
C MET A 526 -1.52 20.03 3.31
N GLN A 527 -1.36 20.49 2.07
CA GLN A 527 -0.09 20.40 1.35
C GLN A 527 0.96 21.27 2.04
N ASP A 528 2.14 20.71 2.29
CA ASP A 528 3.26 21.47 2.85
C ASP A 528 3.75 22.45 1.78
N PRO A 529 3.75 23.78 2.03
CA PRO A 529 4.25 24.78 1.07
C PRO A 529 5.70 24.53 0.65
N HIS A 530 6.46 23.75 1.43
CA HIS A 530 7.88 23.45 1.19
C HIS A 530 8.09 22.09 0.47
N ALA A 531 7.03 21.30 0.22
CA ALA A 531 7.17 19.96 -0.33
C ALA A 531 7.59 19.91 -1.81
N GLY A 532 7.39 20.99 -2.58
CA GLY A 532 7.64 21.05 -4.02
C GLY A 532 8.48 22.23 -4.51
N GLY A 533 9.12 22.99 -3.62
CA GLY A 533 9.94 24.15 -4.00
C GLY A 533 11.38 23.79 -4.40
N PRO A 534 12.06 24.62 -5.22
CA PRO A 534 13.49 24.48 -5.53
C PRO A 534 14.40 24.37 -4.28
N GLY A 535 13.94 24.85 -3.12
CA GLY A 535 14.61 24.67 -1.83
C GLY A 535 14.81 23.22 -1.39
N ARG A 536 13.94 22.28 -1.79
CA ARG A 536 14.06 20.87 -1.38
C ARG A 536 15.14 20.12 -2.15
N THR A 537 15.29 20.40 -3.45
CA THR A 537 16.41 19.87 -4.25
C THR A 537 17.73 20.43 -3.73
N ALA A 538 17.76 21.70 -3.35
CA ALA A 538 18.91 22.30 -2.67
C ALA A 538 19.23 21.62 -1.33
N GLU A 539 18.23 21.30 -0.50
CA GLU A 539 18.43 20.53 0.75
C GLU A 539 18.97 19.11 0.50
N PHE A 540 18.45 18.40 -0.50
CA PHE A 540 18.97 17.08 -0.89
C PHE A 540 20.41 17.16 -1.40
N VAL A 541 20.73 18.15 -2.25
CA VAL A 541 22.09 18.39 -2.71
C VAL A 541 23.00 18.74 -1.53
N ARG A 542 22.54 19.57 -0.58
CA ARG A 542 23.30 19.89 0.64
C ARG A 542 23.60 18.65 1.46
N ALA A 543 22.63 17.76 1.65
CA ALA A 543 22.83 16.49 2.35
C ALA A 543 23.81 15.57 1.59
N ALA A 544 23.62 15.41 0.28
CA ALA A 544 24.50 14.59 -0.56
C ALA A 544 25.95 15.12 -0.60
N LEU A 545 26.15 16.44 -0.70
CA LEU A 545 27.46 17.09 -0.65
C LEU A 545 28.17 16.85 0.69
N ARG A 546 27.43 16.85 1.81
CA ARG A 546 27.98 16.55 3.14
C ARG A 546 28.49 15.11 3.23
N ASP A 547 27.78 14.18 2.58
CA ASP A 547 28.04 12.74 2.67
C ASP A 547 28.99 12.21 1.59
N LEU A 548 29.47 13.03 0.65
CA LEU A 548 30.27 12.67 -0.54
C LEU A 548 31.42 11.65 -0.36
N ARG A 549 31.99 11.51 0.85
CA ARG A 549 33.10 10.59 1.17
C ARG A 549 32.64 9.23 1.70
N THR A 550 31.35 9.03 1.94
CA THR A 550 30.79 7.76 2.40
C THR A 550 29.81 7.27 1.33
N PRO A 551 30.26 6.48 0.34
CA PRO A 551 29.44 6.11 -0.83
C PRO A 551 28.05 5.55 -0.48
N ALA A 552 27.94 4.77 0.60
CA ALA A 552 26.68 4.24 1.10
C ALA A 552 25.71 5.32 1.64
N ARG A 553 26.23 6.39 2.25
CA ARG A 553 25.42 7.52 2.76
C ARG A 553 25.12 8.54 1.68
N THR A 554 26.04 8.80 0.75
CA THR A 554 25.78 9.61 -0.46
C THR A 554 24.67 8.99 -1.30
N ALA A 555 24.66 7.65 -1.39
CA ALA A 555 23.59 6.89 -2.05
C ALA A 555 22.24 7.06 -1.34
N ALA A 556 22.21 7.10 0.00
CA ALA A 556 21.00 7.33 0.80
C ALA A 556 20.48 8.78 0.74
N SER A 557 21.35 9.76 0.52
CA SER A 557 21.05 11.19 0.59
C SER A 557 20.70 11.85 -0.76
N GLY A 558 20.85 11.13 -1.89
CA GLY A 558 20.81 11.70 -3.23
C GLY A 558 19.66 11.24 -4.13
N PRO A 559 19.38 11.96 -5.25
CA PRO A 559 18.34 11.60 -6.20
C PRO A 559 18.64 10.43 -7.13
N ARG A 560 19.87 9.93 -7.13
CA ARG A 560 20.22 8.61 -7.64
C ARG A 560 21.37 8.06 -6.81
N PRO A 561 21.27 6.83 -6.32
CA PRO A 561 22.38 6.11 -5.75
C PRO A 561 23.09 5.41 -6.89
N SER A 562 23.97 6.16 -7.51
CA SER A 562 24.98 5.62 -8.39
C SER A 562 26.31 6.22 -7.96
N PRO A 563 27.43 5.49 -8.04
CA PRO A 563 28.77 6.09 -8.01
C PRO A 563 28.85 7.35 -8.90
N ALA A 564 28.08 7.37 -9.99
CA ALA A 564 27.93 8.51 -10.86
C ALA A 564 27.37 9.77 -10.18
N LEU A 565 26.48 9.72 -9.18
CA LEU A 565 25.95 10.95 -8.56
C LEU A 565 27.03 11.73 -7.83
N ALA A 566 27.92 11.04 -7.11
CA ALA A 566 29.03 11.68 -6.44
C ALA A 566 29.96 12.36 -7.45
N ASP A 567 30.19 11.71 -8.60
CA ASP A 567 30.98 12.27 -9.70
C ASP A 567 30.27 13.48 -10.35
N HIS A 568 28.96 13.40 -10.59
CA HIS A 568 28.17 14.52 -11.13
C HIS A 568 28.13 15.71 -10.16
N LEU A 569 28.03 15.46 -8.86
CA LEU A 569 28.10 16.52 -7.84
C LEU A 569 29.49 17.20 -7.84
N ARG A 570 30.57 16.42 -7.91
CA ARG A 570 31.93 16.97 -8.01
C ARG A 570 32.10 17.76 -9.31
N GLN A 571 31.70 17.20 -10.44
CA GLN A 571 31.76 17.87 -11.74
C GLN A 571 30.94 19.16 -11.76
N ALA A 572 29.74 19.16 -11.18
CA ALA A 572 28.90 20.36 -11.11
C ALA A 572 29.54 21.45 -10.22
N VAL A 573 30.15 21.07 -9.10
CA VAL A 573 30.87 22.02 -8.23
C VAL A 573 32.11 22.58 -8.93
N GLU A 574 32.91 21.75 -9.60
CA GLU A 574 34.10 22.20 -10.33
C GLU A 574 33.74 23.05 -11.55
N ALA A 575 32.69 22.69 -12.30
CA ALA A 575 32.16 23.51 -13.39
C ALA A 575 31.67 24.87 -12.90
N LEU A 576 31.06 24.93 -11.72
CA LEU A 576 30.64 26.19 -11.11
C LEU A 576 31.86 27.03 -10.69
N ALA A 577 32.87 26.41 -10.08
CA ALA A 577 34.10 27.09 -9.64
C ALA A 577 34.94 27.64 -10.81
N SER A 578 34.86 27.00 -11.98
CA SER A 578 35.53 27.42 -13.22
C SER A 578 34.69 28.31 -14.13
N SER A 579 33.51 28.76 -13.67
CA SER A 579 32.62 29.61 -14.46
C SER A 579 33.25 30.98 -14.77
N ALA A 580 32.99 31.50 -15.97
CA ALA A 580 33.38 32.87 -16.33
C ALA A 580 32.58 33.95 -15.56
N SER A 581 31.43 33.58 -14.99
CA SER A 581 30.66 34.44 -14.10
C SER A 581 31.35 34.49 -12.74
N ALA A 582 31.84 35.67 -12.34
CA ALA A 582 32.50 35.86 -11.04
C ALA A 582 31.63 35.40 -9.86
N VAL A 583 30.31 35.58 -9.96
CA VAL A 583 29.34 35.14 -8.95
C VAL A 583 29.26 33.62 -8.85
N ASP A 584 29.26 32.94 -10.00
CA ASP A 584 29.22 31.48 -10.05
C ASP A 584 30.55 30.90 -9.57
N ALA A 585 31.68 31.44 -10.05
CA ALA A 585 33.02 31.02 -9.65
C ALA A 585 33.22 31.13 -8.13
N GLU A 586 32.84 32.26 -7.53
CA GLU A 586 32.91 32.47 -6.08
C GLU A 586 32.03 31.48 -5.31
N ALA A 587 30.81 31.20 -5.80
CA ALA A 587 29.92 30.21 -5.20
C ALA A 587 30.45 28.77 -5.33
N GLY A 588 31.00 28.41 -6.49
CA GLY A 588 31.64 27.12 -6.74
C GLY A 588 32.88 26.91 -5.88
N GLU A 589 33.70 27.95 -5.71
CA GLU A 589 34.89 27.93 -4.88
C GLU A 589 34.54 27.72 -3.39
N ILE A 590 33.49 28.38 -2.90
CA ILE A 590 32.94 28.13 -1.55
C ILE A 590 32.56 26.65 -1.37
N LEU A 591 31.83 26.07 -2.33
CA LEU A 591 31.41 24.67 -2.27
C LEU A 591 32.59 23.71 -2.34
N ARG A 592 33.56 23.98 -3.23
CA ARG A 592 34.78 23.20 -3.40
C ARG A 592 35.59 23.17 -2.11
N LEU A 593 35.84 24.34 -1.50
CA LEU A 593 36.60 24.45 -0.26
C LEU A 593 35.89 23.79 0.93
N TYR A 594 34.57 23.97 1.05
CA TYR A 594 33.82 23.46 2.19
C TYR A 594 33.49 21.96 2.09
N TYR A 595 32.94 21.50 0.96
CA TYR A 595 32.47 20.11 0.82
C TYR A 595 33.52 19.16 0.26
N LEU A 596 34.35 19.58 -0.70
CA LEU A 596 35.32 18.70 -1.36
C LEU A 596 36.66 18.67 -0.61
N ALA A 597 37.25 19.85 -0.37
CA ALA A 597 38.56 20.01 0.27
C ALA A 597 38.49 19.96 1.81
N ARG A 598 37.35 20.31 2.42
CA ARG A 598 37.17 20.48 3.88
C ARG A 598 38.21 21.40 4.51
N ALA A 599 38.47 22.54 3.87
CA ALA A 599 39.49 23.49 4.29
C ALA A 599 39.15 24.30 5.56
N GLY A 600 38.05 23.99 6.25
CA GLY A 600 37.66 24.60 7.53
C GLY A 600 36.16 24.78 7.72
N GLY A 601 35.78 25.36 8.87
CA GLY A 601 34.41 25.80 9.15
C GLY A 601 34.01 27.06 8.39
N HIS A 602 32.72 27.40 8.38
CA HIS A 602 32.17 28.52 7.60
C HIS A 602 32.87 29.87 7.86
N ASP A 603 33.17 30.18 9.12
CA ASP A 603 33.81 31.46 9.50
C ASP A 603 35.25 31.57 9.00
N LEU A 604 36.01 30.47 9.02
CA LEU A 604 37.37 30.43 8.49
C LEU A 604 37.38 30.63 6.98
N LEU A 605 36.44 29.99 6.27
CA LEU A 605 36.33 30.11 4.81
C LEU A 605 35.85 31.50 4.37
N ALA A 606 34.89 32.10 5.08
CA ALA A 606 34.46 33.47 4.82
C ALA A 606 35.62 34.46 4.93
N HIS A 607 36.45 34.33 5.98
CA HIS A 607 37.63 35.16 6.17
C HIS A 607 38.68 34.95 5.08
N ARG A 608 38.98 33.68 4.74
CA ARG A 608 39.96 33.32 3.70
C ARG A 608 39.57 33.82 2.31
N LEU A 609 38.28 33.89 2.01
CA LEU A 609 37.75 34.39 0.74
C LEU A 609 37.52 35.92 0.76
N HIS A 610 37.88 36.61 1.84
CA HIS A 610 37.63 38.04 2.04
C HIS A 610 36.14 38.43 1.86
N LEU A 611 35.22 37.54 2.25
CA LEU A 611 33.78 37.76 2.16
C LEU A 611 33.19 38.11 3.53
N SER A 612 32.22 39.01 3.54
CA SER A 612 31.36 39.18 4.72
C SER A 612 30.59 37.88 4.99
N ARG A 613 30.26 37.60 6.25
CA ARG A 613 29.49 36.41 6.63
C ARG A 613 28.14 36.33 5.88
N ALA A 614 27.46 37.46 5.71
CA ALA A 614 26.20 37.52 4.98
C ALA A 614 26.37 37.20 3.49
N THR A 615 27.43 37.73 2.86
CA THR A 615 27.76 37.43 1.46
C THR A 615 28.12 35.96 1.28
N TYR A 616 28.92 35.40 2.19
CA TYR A 616 29.30 33.99 2.19
C TYR A 616 28.08 33.06 2.18
N PHE A 617 27.14 33.23 3.13
CA PHE A 617 25.96 32.37 3.18
C PHE A 617 25.04 32.56 1.97
N ARG A 618 24.91 33.79 1.45
CA ARG A 618 24.13 34.05 0.22
C ARG A 618 24.73 33.32 -0.98
N ARG A 619 26.06 33.32 -1.12
CA ARG A 619 26.78 32.62 -2.20
C ARG A 619 26.75 31.11 -2.04
N LEU A 620 26.84 30.62 -0.80
CA LEU A 620 26.68 29.22 -0.47
C LEU A 620 25.30 28.70 -0.90
N GLU A 621 24.22 29.37 -0.50
CA GLU A 621 22.84 29.01 -0.88
C GLU A 621 22.65 29.07 -2.40
N TYR A 622 23.14 30.14 -3.04
CA TYR A 622 23.09 30.29 -4.49
C TYR A 622 23.82 29.16 -5.23
N GLY A 623 25.02 28.79 -4.78
CA GLY A 623 25.80 27.70 -5.37
C GLY A 623 25.11 26.34 -5.21
N ILE A 624 24.52 26.07 -4.05
CA ILE A 624 23.73 24.84 -3.82
C ILE A 624 22.55 24.79 -4.80
N GLY A 625 21.86 25.91 -5.02
CA GLY A 625 20.80 26.01 -6.02
C GLY A 625 21.28 25.72 -7.44
N LYS A 626 22.43 26.26 -7.85
CA LYS A 626 23.01 26.01 -9.19
C LYS A 626 23.45 24.56 -9.41
N VAL A 627 24.06 23.94 -8.40
CA VAL A 627 24.40 22.51 -8.44
C VAL A 627 23.13 21.66 -8.51
N ALA A 628 22.08 22.02 -7.77
CA ALA A 628 20.79 21.34 -7.84
C ALA A 628 20.14 21.42 -9.23
N GLU A 629 20.19 22.57 -9.90
CA GLU A 629 19.73 22.74 -11.28
C GLU A 629 20.54 21.89 -12.27
N ALA A 630 21.87 21.89 -12.15
CA ALA A 630 22.76 21.15 -13.04
C ALA A 630 22.57 19.64 -12.91
N VAL A 631 22.52 19.13 -11.66
CA VAL A 631 22.29 17.71 -11.37
C VAL A 631 20.89 17.28 -11.80
N SER A 632 19.86 18.11 -11.59
CA SER A 632 18.50 17.78 -12.03
C SER A 632 18.41 17.65 -13.56
N ARG A 633 19.10 18.53 -14.30
CA ARG A 633 19.19 18.45 -15.77
C ARG A 633 19.91 17.20 -16.24
N ALA A 634 21.05 16.85 -15.65
CA ALA A 634 21.80 15.64 -16.01
C ALA A 634 21.04 14.34 -15.72
N LEU A 635 20.12 14.35 -14.75
CA LEU A 635 19.35 13.17 -14.35
C LEU A 635 18.04 12.98 -15.13
N THR A 636 17.61 13.99 -15.90
CA THR A 636 16.42 13.93 -16.75
C THR A 636 16.85 13.53 -18.16
N PRO A 637 16.45 12.34 -18.68
CA PRO A 637 16.74 11.99 -20.07
C PRO A 637 16.01 12.96 -21.03
N PRO A 638 16.54 13.20 -22.25
CA PRO A 638 15.89 14.04 -23.25
C PRO A 638 14.51 13.52 -23.67
#